data_AF-A0A1L9S810-F1
#
_entry.id   AF-A0A1L9S810-F1
#
_cell.length_a   1.000
_cell.length_b   1.000
_cell.length_c   1.000
_cell.angle_alpha   90.00
_cell.angle_beta   90.00
_cell.angle_gamma   90.00
#
_symmetry.space_group_name_H-M   'P 1'
#
loop_
_entity.id
_entity.type
_entity.pdbx_description
1 polymer ?
#
loop_
_entity_poly.entity_id
_entity_poly.type
_entity_poly.pdbx_seq_one_letter_code
_entity_poly.pdbx_strand_id
1 'polypeptide(L)'
;MSEPAITNGHLVSPHRPLDQLQTNPAAPTADIFNASSIAEIKATLSHLHDQEASVTARLDALVASQKDFSRELGRLDLLRAHLGTQATTTRAISNGMLSNAAATADRISSAVRRLDIEQARVKATLAVVEQVAELKACVLGVAGSMGAPQDWETAASYLNRASKIPPEVLHGAFAAEIVPTAEVPDPPNVTLDNAAESLCGLFLREFDKAVQENNGAKITRFFKLFPLIGRSEVGLDVYGRYVCQGVASRARTNLNAGTAGSQSKDGFFYANALTKLFEHIAQIVDSHGGLVERHYGSGRMARVIERLQIEADVQGGIILDTWSDERHIDRKLMDVKSYAFTFLVQSFLPQQRAAGTPRSNSPAFRDGTQVPAEDEGVDMKEIDGILNEVAVMLGRWSLYCRFLTEKCNSTTEEAAGEEQQRLPKFLEESSLARKVSDRLATPFNTMTTFFLRRSVEKAFQLDEQPSGLTLQANKPLKADPPHITSAVDDIMYIVNKVLQQSLATSQLSVVMNVVPTLSRVLGSDFIGMTQRKMRDECYPKATVQGGQPPEQIVISFLVLINNLDVAVDYIRRIVQTHTEPSSEANALHSLFPLASEAAKVSQTLQSLTSSFEAKVNDLLSDGIQVVFNNVIKHRLRPILSDSFRDIEYQPRDDRDPTGTTAYYHDHHDYDNDEADHIADYDGAGGPGTNGGDPSSSSTSSPEAELVRPRFAAAWSELLSPIARILTPTAFDRLLAVTVAYLARLLEKRLWAYHGRVNALGTTRLERDVSGIVSAAIDIGGSQSAGRYRHREAFARCVQIVLLMGMEDDEWEEVVRGGDAAELVDRLNAEERLRVRGMLRQIV
;
A
#
# COMPACT_ATOMS: atom_id res chain seq x y z
N MET A 1 14.15 45.40 10.33
CA MET A 1 14.26 45.13 11.77
C MET A 1 13.80 46.37 12.50
N SER A 2 12.49 46.57 12.61
CA SER A 2 11.63 46.16 13.73
C SER A 2 11.52 47.28 14.76
N GLU A 3 10.44 48.07 14.64
CA GLU A 3 9.89 48.88 15.72
C GLU A 3 9.56 48.00 16.94
N PRO A 4 9.54 48.60 18.15
CA PRO A 4 8.55 48.22 19.14
C PRO A 4 7.73 49.41 19.64
N ALA A 5 6.44 49.12 19.78
CA ALA A 5 5.38 49.95 20.32
C ALA A 5 5.53 50.19 21.83
N ILE A 6 5.05 51.36 22.29
CA ILE A 6 4.81 51.64 23.72
C ILE A 6 3.29 51.76 23.92
N THR A 7 2.74 50.85 24.70
CA THR A 7 1.33 50.75 25.08
C THR A 7 1.04 51.46 26.41
N ASN A 8 -0.16 52.03 26.49
CA ASN A 8 -0.78 52.80 27.59
C ASN A 8 -0.91 52.06 28.94
N GLY A 9 -1.05 52.85 30.02
CA GLY A 9 -1.53 52.40 31.33
C GLY A 9 -2.19 53.51 32.15
N HIS A 10 -3.45 53.83 31.84
CA HIS A 10 -4.37 54.59 32.70
C HIS A 10 -5.13 53.61 33.60
N LEU A 11 -5.16 53.84 34.92
CA LEU A 11 -6.10 53.20 35.85
C LEU A 11 -6.53 54.19 36.96
N VAL A 12 -7.80 54.60 36.86
CA VAL A 12 -8.85 54.59 37.91
C VAL A 12 -8.74 55.53 39.12
N SER A 13 -9.69 56.48 39.16
CA SER A 13 -10.14 57.28 40.32
C SER A 13 -10.93 56.45 41.35
N PRO A 14 -11.16 56.99 42.57
CA PRO A 14 -12.49 56.84 43.17
C PRO A 14 -13.06 58.12 43.84
N HIS A 15 -14.34 58.33 43.54
CA HIS A 15 -15.45 58.87 44.35
C HIS A 15 -15.38 60.19 45.17
N ARG A 16 -16.39 61.03 44.88
CA ARG A 16 -16.89 62.25 45.56
C ARG A 16 -17.71 61.90 46.83
N PRO A 17 -17.99 62.87 47.72
CA PRO A 17 -19.41 63.21 47.89
C PRO A 17 -19.73 64.71 48.06
N LEU A 18 -20.97 65.04 47.74
CA LEU A 18 -21.67 66.32 47.89
C LEU A 18 -22.13 66.56 49.33
N ASP A 19 -22.29 67.83 49.72
CA ASP A 19 -23.35 68.34 50.61
C ASP A 19 -23.54 69.84 50.30
N GLN A 20 -24.60 70.29 49.62
CA GLN A 20 -25.94 70.54 50.15
C GLN A 20 -25.97 71.27 51.50
N LEU A 21 -25.82 72.61 51.46
CA LEU A 21 -26.51 73.48 52.41
C LEU A 21 -27.80 73.96 51.76
N GLN A 22 -28.84 73.13 51.92
CA GLN A 22 -30.21 73.63 51.99
C GLN A 22 -30.32 74.47 53.26
N THR A 23 -30.55 75.78 53.14
CA THR A 23 -31.20 76.56 54.18
C THR A 23 -32.61 76.91 53.71
N ASN A 24 -33.51 75.98 53.97
CA ASN A 24 -34.92 76.25 54.20
C ASN A 24 -35.25 75.48 55.48
N PRO A 25 -36.18 75.88 56.36
CA PRO A 25 -36.84 77.17 56.58
C PRO A 25 -36.67 77.63 58.05
N ALA A 26 -36.70 78.92 58.35
CA ALA A 26 -36.95 79.37 59.72
C ALA A 26 -37.93 80.54 59.69
N ALA A 27 -39.18 80.19 59.99
CA ALA A 27 -40.21 81.10 60.47
C ALA A 27 -39.65 81.94 61.66
N PRO A 28 -40.23 83.13 61.91
CA PRO A 28 -39.52 84.30 62.40
C PRO A 28 -39.03 84.15 63.86
N THR A 29 -37.74 84.43 64.11
CA THR A 29 -37.17 84.53 65.45
C THR A 29 -37.41 85.93 66.03
N ALA A 30 -38.09 85.96 67.17
CA ALA A 30 -38.35 87.17 67.95
C ALA A 30 -37.02 87.75 68.51
N ASP A 31 -36.74 89.00 68.15
CA ASP A 31 -35.56 89.78 68.56
C ASP A 31 -35.61 90.12 70.08
N ILE A 32 -34.45 90.29 70.73
CA ILE A 32 -34.35 90.66 72.17
C ILE A 32 -35.09 91.96 72.46
N PHE A 33 -35.09 92.87 71.49
CA PHE A 33 -35.80 94.14 71.55
C PHE A 33 -37.33 94.01 71.37
N ASN A 34 -37.84 92.82 71.02
CA ASN A 34 -39.26 92.50 70.82
C ASN A 34 -39.83 91.49 71.85
N ALA A 35 -39.04 91.09 72.84
CA ALA A 35 -39.48 90.16 73.90
C ALA A 35 -40.32 90.90 74.96
N SER A 36 -41.57 90.47 75.20
CA SER A 36 -42.47 91.10 76.17
C SER A 36 -42.75 90.22 77.41
N SER A 37 -42.12 89.04 77.45
CA SER A 37 -42.29 88.03 78.49
C SER A 37 -40.95 87.64 79.15
N ILE A 38 -40.96 87.38 80.46
CA ILE A 38 -39.79 86.88 81.21
C ILE A 38 -39.28 85.54 80.63
N ALA A 39 -40.18 84.73 80.06
CA ALA A 39 -39.81 83.48 79.42
C ALA A 39 -39.02 83.71 78.11
N GLU A 40 -39.37 84.74 77.34
CA GLU A 40 -38.67 85.09 76.09
C GLU A 40 -37.27 85.64 76.37
N ILE A 41 -37.10 86.49 77.39
CA ILE A 41 -35.78 87.04 77.75
C ILE A 41 -34.81 85.91 78.18
N LYS A 42 -35.27 84.95 79.00
CA LYS A 42 -34.42 83.81 79.39
C LYS A 42 -34.03 82.92 78.21
N ALA A 43 -34.95 82.71 77.26
CA ALA A 43 -34.68 81.95 76.05
C ALA A 43 -33.66 82.65 75.12
N THR A 44 -33.73 83.98 75.00
CA THR A 44 -32.75 84.74 74.22
C THR A 44 -31.36 84.77 74.87
N LEU A 45 -31.27 84.81 76.21
CA LEU A 45 -30.00 84.82 76.92
C LEU A 45 -29.30 83.46 76.86
N SER A 46 -30.04 82.34 76.97
CA SER A 46 -29.45 81.01 76.77
C SER A 46 -28.92 80.84 75.33
N HIS A 47 -29.67 81.33 74.33
CA HIS A 47 -29.21 81.31 72.94
C HIS A 47 -27.91 82.10 72.73
N LEU A 48 -27.77 83.27 73.36
CA LEU A 48 -26.53 84.06 73.29
C LEU A 48 -25.34 83.37 73.96
N HIS A 49 -25.55 82.70 75.10
CA HIS A 49 -24.47 82.00 75.77
C HIS A 49 -24.03 80.74 75.01
N ASP A 50 -24.98 80.03 74.39
CA ASP A 50 -24.69 78.92 73.47
C ASP A 50 -23.90 79.42 72.25
N GLN A 51 -24.22 80.62 71.74
CA GLN A 51 -23.50 81.24 70.64
C GLN A 51 -22.07 81.66 71.04
N GLU A 52 -21.88 82.24 72.22
CA GLU A 52 -20.56 82.59 72.77
C GLU A 52 -19.67 81.34 72.94
N ALA A 53 -20.21 80.28 73.53
CA ALA A 53 -19.51 79.01 73.69
C ALA A 53 -19.13 78.39 72.33
N SER A 54 -20.04 78.45 71.34
CA SER A 54 -19.79 77.98 69.98
C SER A 54 -18.68 78.76 69.27
N VAL A 55 -18.69 80.09 69.38
CA VAL A 55 -17.67 80.95 68.76
C VAL A 55 -16.31 80.72 69.41
N THR A 56 -16.27 80.58 70.74
CA THR A 56 -15.03 80.33 71.48
C THR A 56 -14.41 78.98 71.08
N ALA A 57 -15.22 77.92 71.02
CA ALA A 57 -14.76 76.60 70.57
C ALA A 57 -14.23 76.61 69.12
N ARG A 58 -14.85 77.38 68.22
CA ARG A 58 -14.35 77.55 66.84
C ARG A 58 -13.03 78.31 66.80
N LEU A 59 -12.87 79.34 67.63
CA LEU A 59 -11.64 80.12 67.69
C LEU A 59 -10.47 79.26 68.21
N ASP A 60 -10.70 78.47 69.26
CA ASP A 60 -9.68 77.57 69.82
C ASP A 60 -9.27 76.49 68.81
N ALA A 61 -10.22 75.93 68.06
CA ALA A 61 -9.93 74.98 66.99
C ALA A 61 -9.08 75.62 65.86
N LEU A 62 -9.39 76.87 65.48
CA LEU A 62 -8.60 77.61 64.49
C LEU A 62 -7.19 77.91 64.97
N VAL A 63 -7.02 78.35 66.23
CA VAL A 63 -5.71 78.62 66.82
C VAL A 63 -4.87 77.35 66.93
N ALA A 64 -5.49 76.21 67.28
CA ALA A 64 -4.81 74.91 67.28
C ALA A 64 -4.30 74.54 65.87
N SER A 65 -5.11 74.76 64.83
CA SER A 65 -4.74 74.45 63.44
C SER A 65 -3.62 75.32 62.85
N GLN A 66 -3.37 76.51 63.43
CA GLN A 66 -2.34 77.43 62.95
C GLN A 66 -0.93 76.82 63.02
N LYS A 67 -0.64 76.01 64.05
CA LYS A 67 0.65 75.33 64.19
C LYS A 67 0.87 74.32 63.08
N ASP A 68 -0.14 73.51 62.77
CA ASP A 68 -0.05 72.52 61.69
C ASP A 68 0.11 73.19 60.32
N PHE A 69 -0.63 74.28 60.05
CA PHE A 69 -0.49 75.05 58.81
C PHE A 69 0.92 75.65 58.64
N SER A 70 1.49 76.20 59.72
CA SER A 70 2.85 76.75 59.68
C SER A 70 3.92 75.69 59.40
N ARG A 71 3.72 74.46 59.91
CA ARG A 71 4.61 73.32 59.65
C ARG A 71 4.52 72.87 58.18
N GLU A 72 3.31 72.82 57.62
CA GLU A 72 3.13 72.49 56.20
C GLU A 72 3.73 73.55 55.29
N LEU A 73 3.56 74.84 55.60
CA LEU A 73 4.15 75.94 54.82
C LEU A 73 5.68 75.88 54.86
N GLY A 74 6.28 75.63 56.03
CA GLY A 74 7.73 75.43 56.15
C GLY A 74 8.24 74.23 55.36
N ARG A 75 7.47 73.13 55.30
CA ARG A 75 7.80 71.97 54.46
C ARG A 75 7.71 72.31 52.96
N LEU A 76 6.75 73.13 52.57
CA LEU A 76 6.57 73.62 51.20
C LEU A 76 7.73 74.56 50.79
N ASP A 77 8.19 75.42 51.69
CA ASP A 77 9.34 76.29 51.44
C ASP A 77 10.65 75.49 51.32
N LEU A 78 10.84 74.45 52.15
CA LEU A 78 11.97 73.53 52.01
C LEU A 78 11.95 72.77 50.69
N LEU A 79 10.77 72.33 50.24
CA LEU A 79 10.58 71.70 48.94
C LEU A 79 10.86 72.68 47.81
N ARG A 80 10.38 73.92 47.90
CA ARG A 80 10.64 74.98 46.91
C ARG A 80 12.14 75.27 46.80
N ALA A 81 12.85 75.36 47.92
CA ALA A 81 14.29 75.57 47.93
C ALA A 81 15.04 74.39 47.30
N HIS A 82 14.67 73.15 47.64
CA HIS A 82 15.25 71.95 47.01
C HIS A 82 14.94 71.86 45.52
N LEU A 83 13.71 72.15 45.09
CA LEU A 83 13.35 72.10 43.68
C LEU A 83 14.08 73.19 42.89
N GLY A 84 14.25 74.38 43.47
CA GLY A 84 14.98 75.48 42.87
C GLY A 84 16.46 75.17 42.65
N THR A 85 17.12 74.56 43.65
CA THR A 85 18.52 74.14 43.51
C THR A 85 18.64 73.00 42.51
N GLN A 86 17.80 71.95 42.60
CA GLN A 86 17.81 70.84 41.64
C GLN A 86 17.55 71.31 40.21
N ALA A 87 16.57 72.19 39.97
CA ALA A 87 16.30 72.72 38.63
C ALA A 87 17.46 73.56 38.08
N THR A 88 18.19 74.27 38.94
CA THR A 88 19.39 75.03 38.54
C THR A 88 20.53 74.07 38.18
N THR A 89 20.75 73.03 38.98
CA THR A 89 21.73 71.98 38.70
C THR A 89 21.41 71.24 37.40
N THR A 90 20.14 70.87 37.17
CA THR A 90 19.70 70.24 35.92
C THR A 90 19.91 71.15 34.72
N ARG A 91 19.62 72.45 34.82
CA ARG A 91 19.89 73.42 33.74
C ARG A 91 21.40 73.57 33.49
N ALA A 92 22.22 73.58 34.53
CA ALA A 92 23.68 73.64 34.40
C ALA A 92 24.24 72.38 33.72
N ILE A 93 23.74 71.19 34.07
CA ILE A 93 24.12 69.94 33.41
C ILE A 93 23.64 69.94 31.95
N SER A 94 22.37 70.26 31.70
CA SER A 94 21.79 70.27 30.36
C SER A 94 22.48 71.26 29.42
N ASN A 95 22.57 72.53 29.82
CA ASN A 95 23.05 73.59 28.94
C ASN A 95 24.57 73.74 29.00
N GLY A 96 25.19 73.52 30.16
CA GLY A 96 26.63 73.69 30.35
C GLY A 96 27.44 72.47 29.92
N MET A 97 27.02 71.28 30.33
CA MET A 97 27.79 70.05 30.08
C MET A 97 27.27 69.27 28.88
N LEU A 98 25.98 68.92 28.85
CA LEU A 98 25.41 68.07 27.81
C LEU A 98 25.32 68.77 26.46
N SER A 99 24.85 70.02 26.39
CA SER A 99 24.72 70.74 25.12
C SER A 99 26.09 70.95 24.46
N ASN A 100 27.11 71.30 25.23
CA ASN A 100 28.47 71.48 24.72
C ASN A 100 29.10 70.13 24.33
N ALA A 101 28.92 69.08 25.13
CA ALA A 101 29.37 67.73 24.79
C ALA A 101 28.63 67.15 23.56
N ALA A 102 27.34 67.43 23.41
CA ALA A 102 26.55 67.03 22.26
C ALA A 102 26.98 67.78 20.99
N ALA A 103 27.23 69.09 21.09
CA ALA A 103 27.73 69.88 19.96
C ALA A 103 29.13 69.45 19.53
N THR A 104 30.03 69.13 20.47
CA THR A 104 31.35 68.59 20.14
C THR A 104 31.27 67.18 19.57
N ALA A 105 30.43 66.30 20.13
CA ALA A 105 30.18 64.97 19.60
C ALA A 105 29.61 65.04 18.17
N ASP A 106 28.62 65.88 17.91
CA ASP A 106 28.00 66.04 16.58
C ASP A 106 29.01 66.61 15.56
N ARG A 107 29.85 67.56 15.97
CA ARG A 107 30.95 68.07 15.14
C ARG A 107 32.00 66.99 14.83
N ILE A 108 32.36 66.16 15.81
CA ILE A 108 33.31 65.06 15.62
C ILE A 108 32.69 63.97 14.75
N SER A 109 31.47 63.54 15.03
CA SER A 109 30.74 62.53 14.25
C SER A 109 30.50 62.97 12.81
N SER A 110 30.15 64.23 12.57
CA SER A 110 30.00 64.77 11.20
C SER A 110 31.35 64.88 10.47
N ALA A 111 32.41 65.29 11.16
CA ALA A 111 33.76 65.33 10.58
C ALA A 111 34.29 63.91 10.25
N VAL A 112 34.10 62.95 11.16
CA VAL A 112 34.45 61.54 10.95
C VAL A 112 33.62 60.96 9.81
N ARG A 113 32.30 61.19 9.78
CA ARG A 113 31.44 60.73 8.68
C ARG A 113 31.87 61.32 7.33
N ARG A 114 32.27 62.59 7.30
CA ARG A 114 32.80 63.21 6.08
C ARG A 114 34.12 62.56 5.65
N LEU A 115 35.04 62.35 6.58
CA LEU A 115 36.30 61.65 6.34
C LEU A 115 36.06 60.21 5.85
N ASP A 116 35.13 59.49 6.45
CA ASP A 116 34.78 58.12 6.06
C ASP A 116 34.21 58.08 4.64
N ILE A 117 33.36 59.05 4.27
CA ILE A 117 32.85 59.18 2.90
C ILE A 117 33.98 59.48 1.92
N GLU A 118 34.88 60.41 2.26
CA GLU A 118 36.05 60.72 1.45
C GLU A 118 36.96 59.49 1.30
N GLN A 119 37.26 58.78 2.39
CA GLN A 119 38.06 57.57 2.39
C GLN A 119 37.39 56.44 1.59
N ALA A 120 36.08 56.26 1.73
CA ALA A 120 35.32 55.27 0.97
C ALA A 120 35.34 55.57 -0.53
N ARG A 121 35.19 56.84 -0.92
CA ARG A 121 35.31 57.28 -2.32
C ARG A 121 36.72 57.06 -2.87
N VAL A 122 37.76 57.41 -2.11
CA VAL A 122 39.16 57.20 -2.51
C VAL A 122 39.46 55.70 -2.68
N LYS A 123 39.01 54.85 -1.74
CA LYS A 123 39.13 53.39 -1.85
C LYS A 123 38.40 52.84 -3.08
N ALA A 124 37.19 53.33 -3.36
CA ALA A 124 36.45 52.92 -4.55
C ALA A 124 37.17 53.34 -5.84
N THR A 125 37.73 54.56 -5.91
CA THR A 125 38.51 54.99 -7.07
C THR A 125 39.81 54.21 -7.24
N LEU A 126 40.50 53.87 -6.14
CA LEU A 126 41.70 53.05 -6.17
C LEU A 126 41.38 51.65 -6.73
N ALA A 127 40.27 51.04 -6.28
CA ALA A 127 39.84 49.74 -6.78
C ALA A 127 39.56 49.76 -8.30
N VAL A 128 38.94 50.83 -8.83
CA VAL A 128 38.74 50.98 -10.29
C VAL A 128 40.06 51.12 -11.03
N VAL A 129 41.03 51.88 -10.49
CA VAL A 129 42.35 52.04 -11.11
C VAL A 129 43.13 50.72 -11.10
N GLU A 130 43.10 49.96 -10.01
CA GLU A 130 43.68 48.62 -9.90
C GLU A 130 43.05 47.66 -10.92
N GLN A 131 41.73 47.69 -11.07
CA GLN A 131 41.01 46.90 -12.07
C GLN A 131 41.37 47.29 -13.51
N VAL A 132 41.57 48.59 -13.79
CA VAL A 132 41.98 49.05 -15.13
C VAL A 132 43.45 48.72 -15.42
N ALA A 133 44.32 48.75 -14.41
CA ALA A 133 45.71 48.29 -14.54
C ALA A 133 45.78 46.78 -14.81
N GLU A 134 44.98 45.98 -14.10
CA GLU A 134 44.80 44.55 -14.34
C GLU A 134 44.26 44.29 -15.75
N LEU A 135 43.25 45.06 -16.19
CA LEU A 135 42.68 44.97 -17.53
C LEU A 135 43.73 45.25 -18.60
N LYS A 136 44.55 46.29 -18.42
CA LYS A 136 45.65 46.62 -19.33
C LYS A 136 46.68 45.49 -19.41
N ALA A 137 47.04 44.90 -18.27
CA ALA A 137 47.92 43.75 -18.24
C ALA A 137 47.32 42.54 -18.97
N CYS A 138 46.01 42.31 -18.83
CA CYS A 138 45.32 41.23 -19.53
C CYS A 138 45.27 41.46 -21.05
N VAL A 139 44.92 42.66 -21.52
CA VAL A 139 44.87 42.98 -22.96
C VAL A 139 46.24 42.82 -23.62
N LEU A 140 47.29 43.35 -23.00
CA LEU A 140 48.67 43.19 -23.49
C LEU A 140 49.14 41.74 -23.42
N GLY A 141 48.77 41.02 -22.35
CA GLY A 141 49.07 39.60 -22.19
C GLY A 141 48.41 38.74 -23.26
N VAL A 142 47.14 39.00 -23.60
CA VAL A 142 46.41 38.29 -24.67
C VAL A 142 47.08 38.55 -26.03
N ALA A 143 47.32 39.82 -26.38
CA ALA A 143 47.95 40.17 -27.65
C ALA A 143 49.37 39.58 -27.78
N GLY A 144 50.16 39.61 -26.70
CA GLY A 144 51.50 39.05 -26.65
C GLY A 144 51.53 37.53 -26.76
N SER A 145 50.66 36.81 -26.03
CA SER A 145 50.57 35.35 -26.07
C SER A 145 50.01 34.81 -27.40
N MET A 146 49.12 35.56 -28.05
CA MET A 146 48.58 35.21 -29.38
C MET A 146 49.56 35.48 -30.54
N GLY A 147 50.61 36.27 -30.31
CA GLY A 147 51.64 36.62 -31.29
C GLY A 147 52.66 35.50 -31.53
N ALA A 148 53.95 35.83 -31.45
CA ALA A 148 55.05 34.90 -31.75
C ALA A 148 55.10 33.59 -30.93
N PRO A 149 54.79 33.56 -29.61
CA PRO A 149 54.91 32.33 -28.82
C PRO A 149 53.76 31.33 -29.05
N GLN A 150 52.63 31.76 -29.63
CA GLN A 150 51.45 30.92 -29.90
C GLN A 150 50.99 30.11 -28.68
N ASP A 151 51.12 30.70 -27.49
CA ASP A 151 50.76 30.04 -26.24
C ASP A 151 49.32 30.35 -25.88
N TRP A 152 48.42 29.48 -26.35
CA TRP A 152 46.99 29.69 -26.24
C TRP A 152 46.45 29.53 -24.82
N GLU A 153 47.15 28.83 -23.93
CA GLU A 153 46.71 28.61 -22.55
C GLU A 153 46.90 29.86 -21.70
N THR A 154 48.04 30.53 -21.86
CA THR A 154 48.30 31.80 -21.18
C THR A 154 47.36 32.89 -21.72
N ALA A 155 47.10 32.93 -23.03
CA ALA A 155 46.10 33.81 -23.62
C ALA A 155 44.70 33.58 -23.03
N ALA A 156 44.24 32.32 -22.95
CA ALA A 156 42.95 31.99 -22.34
C ALA A 156 42.88 32.32 -20.84
N SER A 157 43.99 32.19 -20.11
CA SER A 157 44.07 32.59 -18.70
C SER A 157 43.93 34.11 -18.52
N TYR A 158 44.56 34.91 -19.39
CA TYR A 158 44.38 36.36 -19.38
C TYR A 158 42.94 36.78 -19.75
N LEU A 159 42.29 36.10 -20.70
CA LEU A 159 40.87 36.30 -20.98
C LEU A 159 39.98 35.97 -19.79
N ASN A 160 40.26 34.88 -19.07
CA ASN A 160 39.52 34.49 -17.86
C ASN A 160 39.73 35.47 -16.69
N ARG A 161 40.89 36.14 -16.62
CA ARG A 161 41.12 37.21 -15.64
C ARG A 161 40.35 38.46 -16.05
N ALA A 162 40.37 38.82 -17.33
CA ALA A 162 39.63 39.96 -17.86
C ALA A 162 38.12 39.81 -17.67
N SER A 163 37.57 38.60 -17.82
CA SER A 163 36.12 38.34 -17.63
C SER A 163 35.63 38.48 -16.19
N LYS A 164 36.52 38.47 -15.19
CA LYS A 164 36.19 38.71 -13.78
C LYS A 164 36.11 40.20 -13.44
N ILE A 165 36.56 41.07 -14.34
CA ILE A 165 36.52 42.52 -14.15
C ILE A 165 35.09 43.01 -14.43
N PRO A 166 34.52 43.90 -13.60
CA PRO A 166 33.15 44.38 -13.79
C PRO A 166 32.93 45.00 -15.17
N PRO A 167 31.77 44.77 -15.82
CA PRO A 167 31.47 45.30 -17.14
C PRO A 167 31.43 46.83 -17.17
N GLU A 168 31.13 47.48 -16.05
CA GLU A 168 31.15 48.95 -15.92
C GLU A 168 32.55 49.53 -16.12
N VAL A 169 33.59 48.78 -15.74
CA VAL A 169 35.00 49.18 -15.91
C VAL A 169 35.50 48.85 -17.31
N LEU A 170 35.08 47.70 -17.86
CA LEU A 170 35.39 47.30 -19.25
C LEU A 170 34.85 48.28 -20.29
N HIS A 171 33.64 48.80 -20.08
CA HIS A 171 32.99 49.79 -20.96
C HIS A 171 33.22 51.24 -20.53
N GLY A 172 34.02 51.46 -19.48
CA GLY A 172 34.28 52.79 -18.94
C GLY A 172 35.13 53.65 -19.89
N ALA A 173 34.80 54.93 -20.00
CA ALA A 173 35.55 55.89 -20.82
C ALA A 173 37.04 55.97 -20.41
N PHE A 174 37.34 55.83 -19.12
CA PHE A 174 38.71 55.82 -18.60
C PHE A 174 39.52 54.62 -19.11
N ALA A 175 38.91 53.42 -19.18
CA ALA A 175 39.58 52.23 -19.71
C ALA A 175 39.80 52.33 -21.22
N ALA A 176 38.84 52.91 -21.95
CA ALA A 176 38.96 53.12 -23.40
C ALA A 176 40.10 54.07 -23.80
N GLU A 177 40.51 54.97 -22.90
CA GLU A 177 41.61 55.91 -23.17
C GLU A 177 42.98 55.41 -22.67
N ILE A 178 43.04 54.75 -21.50
CA ILE A 178 44.32 54.39 -20.85
C ILE A 178 44.87 53.01 -21.23
N VAL A 179 43.98 52.09 -21.63
CA VAL A 179 44.33 50.70 -21.94
C VAL A 179 44.96 50.54 -23.33
N PRO A 180 44.45 51.18 -24.41
CA PRO A 180 45.05 51.05 -25.74
C PRO A 180 46.52 51.48 -25.75
N THR A 181 47.32 50.77 -26.53
CA THR A 181 48.77 51.02 -26.69
C THR A 181 49.12 51.13 -28.17
N ALA A 182 50.34 51.57 -28.50
CA ALA A 182 50.80 51.67 -29.88
C ALA A 182 50.77 50.33 -30.65
N GLU A 183 50.81 49.20 -29.93
CA GLU A 183 50.74 47.84 -30.50
C GLU A 183 49.32 47.29 -30.59
N VAL A 184 48.40 47.78 -29.73
CA VAL A 184 46.99 47.38 -29.68
C VAL A 184 46.12 48.65 -29.63
N PRO A 185 45.73 49.21 -30.79
CA PRO A 185 45.07 50.51 -30.87
C PRO A 185 43.57 50.46 -30.56
N ASP A 186 42.94 49.29 -30.65
CA ASP A 186 41.52 49.12 -30.42
C ASP A 186 41.15 49.19 -28.93
N PRO A 187 39.93 49.62 -28.59
CA PRO A 187 39.48 49.64 -27.21
C PRO A 187 39.47 48.23 -26.59
N PRO A 188 39.59 48.12 -25.25
CA PRO A 188 39.79 46.84 -24.57
C PRO A 188 38.66 45.83 -24.83
N ASN A 189 37.41 46.28 -24.90
CA ASN A 189 36.26 45.42 -25.19
C ASN A 189 36.37 44.76 -26.58
N VAL A 190 36.64 45.55 -27.63
CA VAL A 190 36.77 45.05 -29.01
C VAL A 190 37.97 44.11 -29.13
N THR A 191 39.09 44.46 -28.50
CA THR A 191 40.29 43.61 -28.53
C THR A 191 40.04 42.26 -27.85
N LEU A 192 39.42 42.24 -26.68
CA LEU A 192 39.13 41.01 -25.94
C LEU A 192 38.09 40.14 -26.66
N ASP A 193 37.06 40.74 -27.25
CA ASP A 193 36.05 40.01 -28.03
C ASP A 193 36.66 39.40 -29.31
N ASN A 194 37.45 40.17 -30.07
CA ASN A 194 38.14 39.69 -31.27
C ASN A 194 39.13 38.56 -30.93
N ALA A 195 39.85 38.69 -29.80
CA ALA A 195 40.75 37.66 -29.32
C ALA A 195 39.99 36.39 -28.90
N ALA A 196 38.87 36.53 -28.18
CA ALA A 196 38.03 35.42 -27.77
C ALA A 196 37.41 34.68 -28.97
N GLU A 197 36.95 35.40 -30.00
CA GLU A 197 36.44 34.79 -31.24
C GLU A 197 37.53 34.07 -32.03
N SER A 198 38.70 34.70 -32.16
CA SER A 198 39.85 34.12 -32.86
C SER A 198 40.35 32.84 -32.17
N LEU A 199 40.48 32.86 -30.85
CA LEU A 199 40.84 31.70 -30.04
C LEU A 199 39.75 30.62 -30.08
N CYS A 200 38.46 31.01 -30.05
CA CYS A 200 37.36 30.05 -30.21
C CYS A 200 37.45 29.33 -31.56
N GLY A 201 37.66 30.06 -32.66
CA GLY A 201 37.82 29.48 -33.99
C GLY A 201 39.04 28.54 -34.09
N LEU A 202 40.14 28.88 -33.42
CA LEU A 202 41.34 28.05 -33.37
C LEU A 202 41.12 26.78 -32.51
N PHE A 203 40.51 26.91 -31.34
CA PHE A 203 40.18 25.79 -30.46
C PHE A 203 39.23 24.80 -31.14
N LEU A 204 38.25 25.28 -31.90
CA LEU A 204 37.37 24.41 -32.69
C LEU A 204 38.15 23.56 -33.70
N ARG A 205 39.04 24.19 -34.49
CA ARG A 205 39.84 23.48 -35.50
C ARG A 205 40.80 22.46 -34.88
N GLU A 206 41.51 22.86 -33.82
CA GLU A 206 42.46 21.96 -33.15
C GLU A 206 41.74 20.85 -32.36
N PHE A 207 40.54 21.13 -31.82
CA PHE A 207 39.70 20.11 -31.21
C PHE A 207 39.24 19.07 -32.25
N ASP A 208 38.70 19.51 -33.39
CA ASP A 208 38.26 18.61 -34.47
C ASP A 208 39.43 17.78 -35.01
N LYS A 209 40.62 18.37 -35.15
CA LYS A 209 41.84 17.66 -35.53
C LYS A 209 42.23 16.61 -34.48
N ALA A 210 42.17 16.95 -33.20
CA ALA A 210 42.46 16.02 -32.12
C ALA A 210 41.46 14.84 -32.06
N VAL A 211 40.19 15.08 -32.40
CA VAL A 211 39.16 14.04 -32.56
C VAL A 211 39.50 13.10 -33.72
N GLN A 212 39.91 13.64 -34.87
CA GLN A 212 40.34 12.82 -36.02
C GLN A 212 41.60 11.99 -35.72
N GLU A 213 42.55 12.54 -34.96
CA GLU A 213 43.77 11.86 -34.51
C GLU A 213 43.54 10.86 -33.35
N ASN A 214 42.31 10.78 -32.80
CA ASN A 214 41.98 10.01 -31.59
C ASN A 214 42.87 10.32 -30.37
N ASN A 215 43.31 11.57 -30.22
CA ASN A 215 44.20 11.98 -29.14
C ASN A 215 43.41 12.52 -27.93
N GLY A 216 43.05 11.64 -26.99
CA GLY A 216 42.27 11.98 -25.80
C GLY A 216 42.89 13.06 -24.91
N ALA A 217 44.23 13.17 -24.86
CA ALA A 217 44.91 14.20 -24.08
C ALA A 217 44.73 15.59 -24.68
N LYS A 218 44.85 15.73 -26.01
CA LYS A 218 44.60 17.00 -26.72
C LYS A 218 43.12 17.41 -26.65
N ILE A 219 42.20 16.47 -26.79
CA ILE A 219 40.75 16.72 -26.67
C ILE A 219 40.44 17.30 -25.28
N THR A 220 40.93 16.66 -24.23
CA THR A 220 40.75 17.12 -22.84
C THR A 220 41.40 18.48 -22.61
N ARG A 221 42.57 18.73 -23.21
CA ARG A 221 43.28 20.00 -23.13
C ARG A 221 42.44 21.15 -23.69
N PHE A 222 42.03 21.07 -24.96
CA PHE A 222 41.24 22.12 -25.59
C PHE A 222 39.84 22.25 -24.97
N PHE A 223 39.24 21.14 -24.52
CA PHE A 223 37.97 21.18 -23.80
C PHE A 223 38.01 22.04 -22.54
N LYS A 224 39.13 22.07 -21.81
CA LYS A 224 39.29 22.91 -20.61
C LYS A 224 39.47 24.40 -20.92
N LEU A 225 39.79 24.77 -22.16
CA LEU A 225 40.07 26.15 -22.54
C LEU A 225 38.82 26.94 -22.93
N PHE A 226 37.76 26.29 -23.43
CA PHE A 226 36.50 26.96 -23.81
C PHE A 226 35.82 27.74 -22.66
N PRO A 227 35.76 27.23 -21.40
CA PRO A 227 35.23 28.00 -20.28
C PRO A 227 36.07 29.25 -19.96
N LEU A 228 37.40 29.16 -20.12
CA LEU A 228 38.32 30.27 -19.81
C LEU A 228 38.12 31.47 -20.73
N ILE A 229 37.66 31.24 -21.97
CA ILE A 229 37.34 32.29 -22.94
C ILE A 229 35.87 32.74 -22.89
N GLY A 230 35.08 32.27 -21.91
CA GLY A 230 33.66 32.62 -21.80
C GLY A 230 32.77 32.04 -22.91
N ARG A 231 33.21 30.96 -23.58
CA ARG A 231 32.47 30.26 -24.64
C ARG A 231 32.14 28.81 -24.22
N SER A 232 31.61 28.66 -23.02
CA SER A 232 31.28 27.36 -22.42
C SER A 232 30.21 26.58 -23.22
N GLU A 233 29.17 27.25 -23.72
CA GLU A 233 28.11 26.59 -24.50
C GLU A 233 28.65 25.93 -25.77
N VAL A 234 29.50 26.64 -26.52
CA VAL A 234 30.13 26.14 -27.74
C VAL A 234 31.04 24.93 -27.45
N GLY A 235 31.80 25.00 -26.35
CA GLY A 235 32.63 23.89 -25.89
C GLY A 235 31.82 22.64 -25.54
N LEU A 236 30.69 22.81 -24.84
CA LEU A 236 29.77 21.72 -24.51
C LEU A 236 29.09 21.13 -25.76
N ASP A 237 28.73 21.96 -26.74
CA ASP A 237 28.12 21.52 -27.99
C ASP A 237 29.06 20.65 -28.84
N VAL A 238 30.32 21.08 -28.95
CA VAL A 238 31.35 20.37 -29.73
C VAL A 238 31.76 19.08 -29.03
N TYR A 239 31.90 19.14 -27.70
CA TYR A 239 32.15 17.97 -26.89
C TYR A 239 30.99 16.97 -26.95
N GLY A 240 29.75 17.45 -26.84
CA GLY A 240 28.55 16.64 -27.02
C GLY A 240 28.54 15.94 -28.37
N ARG A 241 28.91 16.63 -29.47
CA ARG A 241 29.04 16.03 -30.80
C ARG A 241 30.10 14.93 -30.85
N TYR A 242 31.28 15.16 -30.26
CA TYR A 242 32.35 14.15 -30.18
C TYR A 242 31.87 12.89 -29.46
N VAL A 243 31.25 13.06 -28.29
CA VAL A 243 30.76 11.93 -27.49
C VAL A 243 29.63 11.19 -28.23
N CYS A 244 28.69 11.92 -28.86
CA CYS A 244 27.65 11.31 -29.69
C CYS A 244 28.23 10.50 -30.85
N GLN A 245 29.27 11.01 -31.54
CA GLN A 245 29.95 10.26 -32.60
C GLN A 245 30.61 8.97 -32.06
N GLY A 246 31.20 9.04 -30.85
CA GLY A 246 31.74 7.86 -30.17
C GLY A 246 30.67 6.82 -29.84
N VAL A 247 29.51 7.26 -29.34
CA VAL A 247 28.35 6.39 -29.08
C VAL A 247 27.83 5.76 -30.38
N ALA A 248 27.62 6.56 -31.43
CA ALA A 248 27.16 6.11 -32.73
C ALA A 248 28.07 5.03 -33.34
N SER A 249 29.39 5.28 -33.34
CA SER A 249 30.38 4.35 -33.88
C SER A 249 30.39 3.00 -33.14
N ARG A 250 30.37 3.03 -31.80
CA ARG A 250 30.34 1.81 -30.98
C ARG A 250 29.01 1.05 -31.12
N ALA A 251 27.89 1.76 -31.16
CA ALA A 251 26.56 1.16 -31.36
C ALA A 251 26.48 0.43 -32.71
N ARG A 252 26.91 1.07 -33.80
CA ARG A 252 26.95 0.47 -35.14
C ARG A 252 27.90 -0.73 -35.21
N THR A 253 29.05 -0.65 -34.54
CA THR A 253 30.01 -1.77 -34.50
C THR A 253 29.40 -2.98 -33.79
N ASN A 254 28.72 -2.76 -32.66
CA ASN A 254 28.02 -3.83 -31.92
C ASN A 254 26.87 -4.44 -32.72
N LEU A 255 26.12 -3.63 -33.48
CA LEU A 255 25.03 -4.09 -34.34
C LEU A 255 25.56 -4.92 -35.51
N ASN A 256 26.57 -4.39 -36.23
CA ASN A 256 27.18 -5.07 -37.39
C ASN A 256 27.91 -6.36 -37.02
N ALA A 257 28.48 -6.44 -35.81
CA ALA A 257 29.18 -7.63 -35.33
C ALA A 257 28.25 -8.83 -35.17
N GLY A 258 26.97 -8.62 -34.84
CA GLY A 258 26.01 -9.72 -34.69
C GLY A 258 25.29 -10.12 -35.97
N THR A 259 25.10 -9.18 -36.91
CA THR A 259 24.45 -9.48 -38.21
C THR A 259 25.31 -10.34 -39.14
N ALA A 260 26.63 -10.44 -38.90
CA ALA A 260 27.57 -11.16 -39.74
C ALA A 260 28.00 -12.55 -39.20
N GLY A 261 27.53 -12.97 -38.02
CA GLY A 261 27.94 -14.22 -37.36
C GLY A 261 26.79 -15.08 -36.84
N SER A 262 27.09 -16.29 -36.38
CA SER A 262 26.12 -17.24 -35.77
C SER A 262 25.41 -16.70 -34.50
N GLN A 263 25.75 -15.50 -34.04
CA GLN A 263 25.19 -14.84 -32.87
C GLN A 263 23.84 -14.13 -33.13
N SER A 264 23.41 -13.91 -34.39
CA SER A 264 22.04 -13.42 -34.65
C SER A 264 20.95 -14.44 -34.29
N LYS A 265 21.34 -15.72 -34.13
CA LYS A 265 20.48 -16.80 -33.65
C LYS A 265 20.33 -16.85 -32.13
N ASP A 266 21.14 -16.09 -31.39
CA ASP A 266 20.89 -15.92 -29.95
C ASP A 266 19.64 -15.06 -29.79
N GLY A 267 18.59 -15.62 -29.18
CA GLY A 267 17.29 -14.95 -28.96
C GLY A 267 17.34 -13.68 -28.10
N PHE A 268 18.53 -13.24 -27.67
CA PHE A 268 18.76 -12.03 -26.87
C PHE A 268 19.77 -11.06 -27.50
N PHE A 269 20.12 -11.25 -28.79
CA PHE A 269 21.12 -10.40 -29.45
C PHE A 269 20.76 -8.90 -29.39
N TYR A 270 19.51 -8.54 -29.71
CA TYR A 270 19.06 -7.15 -29.72
C TYR A 270 18.94 -6.56 -28.32
N ALA A 271 18.49 -7.36 -27.36
CA ALA A 271 18.50 -6.99 -25.95
C ALA A 271 19.93 -6.69 -25.45
N ASN A 272 20.91 -7.48 -25.86
CA ASN A 272 22.32 -7.25 -25.54
C ASN A 272 22.90 -6.02 -26.26
N ALA A 273 22.54 -5.79 -27.52
CA ALA A 273 22.95 -4.60 -28.26
C ALA A 273 22.43 -3.31 -27.60
N LEU A 274 21.15 -3.31 -27.21
CA LEU A 274 20.52 -2.21 -26.48
C LEU A 274 21.16 -2.00 -25.10
N THR A 275 21.45 -3.09 -24.38
CA THR A 275 22.16 -3.05 -23.10
C THR A 275 23.54 -2.40 -23.24
N LYS A 276 24.33 -2.83 -24.23
CA LYS A 276 25.66 -2.25 -24.50
C LYS A 276 25.60 -0.77 -24.89
N LEU A 277 24.54 -0.33 -25.57
CA LEU A 277 24.32 1.08 -25.88
C LEU A 277 24.12 1.89 -24.60
N PHE A 278 23.20 1.45 -23.73
CA PHE A 278 22.92 2.15 -22.46
C PHE A 278 24.12 2.12 -21.50
N GLU A 279 24.81 0.99 -21.39
CA GLU A 279 26.04 0.87 -20.58
C GLU A 279 27.13 1.82 -21.08
N HIS A 280 27.29 1.96 -22.40
CA HIS A 280 28.27 2.88 -22.94
C HIS A 280 27.92 4.33 -22.63
N ILE A 281 26.64 4.72 -22.75
CA ILE A 281 26.19 6.06 -22.38
C ILE A 281 26.40 6.29 -20.87
N ALA A 282 26.04 5.32 -20.02
CA ALA A 282 26.25 5.41 -18.58
C ALA A 282 27.74 5.57 -18.22
N GLN A 283 28.62 4.77 -18.83
CA GLN A 283 30.07 4.85 -18.65
C GLN A 283 30.63 6.23 -19.06
N ILE A 284 30.12 6.82 -20.14
CA ILE A 284 30.49 8.16 -20.56
C ILE A 284 30.02 9.19 -19.53
N VAL A 285 28.78 9.07 -19.05
CA VAL A 285 28.22 9.99 -18.07
C VAL A 285 29.00 9.96 -16.76
N ASP A 286 29.38 8.78 -16.27
CA ASP A 286 30.18 8.64 -15.05
C ASP A 286 31.63 9.09 -15.21
N SER A 287 32.28 8.70 -16.31
CA SER A 287 33.71 9.01 -16.51
C SER A 287 33.97 10.48 -16.84
N HIS A 288 33.06 11.11 -17.59
CA HIS A 288 33.21 12.51 -18.02
C HIS A 288 32.41 13.49 -17.16
N GLY A 289 31.47 13.04 -16.31
CA GLY A 289 30.68 13.89 -15.41
C GLY A 289 31.56 14.77 -14.51
N GLY A 290 32.54 14.17 -13.83
CA GLY A 290 33.46 14.91 -12.95
C GLY A 290 34.36 15.91 -13.70
N LEU A 291 34.68 15.64 -14.98
CA LEU A 291 35.45 16.58 -15.80
C LEU A 291 34.61 17.80 -16.20
N VAL A 292 33.36 17.58 -16.61
CA VAL A 292 32.43 18.64 -17.02
C VAL A 292 32.09 19.51 -15.81
N GLU A 293 31.71 18.92 -14.67
CA GLU A 293 31.34 19.67 -13.47
C GLU A 293 32.50 20.52 -12.92
N ARG A 294 33.73 20.00 -12.95
CA ARG A 294 34.91 20.71 -12.45
C ARG A 294 35.29 21.93 -13.29
N HIS A 295 35.10 21.90 -14.61
CA HIS A 295 35.57 22.96 -15.50
C HIS A 295 34.46 23.86 -16.06
N TYR A 296 33.23 23.37 -16.16
CA TYR A 296 32.08 24.09 -16.73
C TYR A 296 31.03 24.48 -15.68
N GLY A 297 31.13 23.94 -14.46
CA GLY A 297 30.21 24.22 -13.35
C GLY A 297 29.12 23.15 -13.18
N SER A 298 28.44 23.19 -12.04
CA SER A 298 27.35 22.26 -11.70
C SER A 298 26.18 22.37 -12.68
N GLY A 299 25.49 21.25 -12.93
CA GLY A 299 24.31 21.19 -13.80
C GLY A 299 24.60 21.26 -15.32
N ARG A 300 25.83 21.56 -15.75
CA ARG A 300 26.21 21.56 -17.17
C ARG A 300 26.25 20.15 -17.79
N MET A 301 26.36 19.11 -16.97
CA MET A 301 26.30 17.73 -17.42
C MET A 301 24.92 17.34 -17.98
N ALA A 302 23.83 17.93 -17.45
CA ALA A 302 22.48 17.68 -17.94
C ALA A 302 22.31 18.05 -19.44
N ARG A 303 23.00 19.09 -19.92
CA ARG A 303 23.01 19.47 -21.34
C ARG A 303 23.71 18.44 -22.23
N VAL A 304 24.79 17.83 -21.73
CA VAL A 304 25.49 16.76 -22.46
C VAL A 304 24.61 15.50 -22.49
N ILE A 305 23.92 15.19 -21.39
CA ILE A 305 22.96 14.07 -21.32
C ILE A 305 21.81 14.28 -22.31
N GLU A 306 21.24 15.49 -22.41
CA GLU A 306 20.20 15.82 -23.39
C GLU A 306 20.65 15.52 -24.83
N ARG A 307 21.90 15.85 -25.17
CA ARG A 307 22.48 15.54 -26.49
C ARG A 307 22.78 14.05 -26.69
N LEU A 308 23.28 13.38 -25.65
CA LEU A 308 23.49 11.93 -25.69
C LEU A 308 22.17 11.17 -25.86
N GLN A 309 21.08 11.68 -25.27
CA GLN A 309 19.75 11.09 -25.44
C GLN A 309 19.28 11.18 -26.90
N ILE A 310 19.56 12.27 -27.61
CA ILE A 310 19.22 12.38 -29.05
C ILE A 310 19.99 11.33 -29.87
N GLU A 311 21.24 11.04 -29.51
CA GLU A 311 21.99 9.97 -30.19
C GLU A 311 21.47 8.57 -29.78
N ALA A 312 21.11 8.38 -28.51
CA ALA A 312 20.45 7.16 -28.03
C ALA A 312 19.13 6.93 -28.78
N ASP A 313 18.38 7.99 -29.07
CA ASP A 313 17.16 7.98 -29.84
C ASP A 313 17.35 7.45 -31.26
N VAL A 314 18.42 7.89 -31.94
CA VAL A 314 18.77 7.40 -33.27
C VAL A 314 19.25 5.95 -33.23
N GLN A 315 20.27 5.64 -32.41
CA GLN A 315 20.86 4.29 -32.40
C GLN A 315 19.92 3.24 -31.79
N GLY A 316 19.29 3.55 -30.67
CA GLY A 316 18.28 2.70 -30.04
C GLY A 316 17.06 2.52 -30.93
N GLY A 317 16.64 3.57 -31.63
CA GLY A 317 15.57 3.48 -32.63
C GLY A 317 15.90 2.50 -33.76
N ILE A 318 17.11 2.54 -34.31
CA ILE A 318 17.56 1.60 -35.36
C ILE A 318 17.56 0.17 -34.83
N ILE A 319 18.07 -0.06 -33.61
CA ILE A 319 18.10 -1.40 -32.98
C ILE A 319 16.67 -1.96 -32.84
N LEU A 320 15.73 -1.16 -32.34
CA LEU A 320 14.34 -1.59 -32.15
C LEU A 320 13.60 -1.82 -33.46
N ASP A 321 13.79 -0.95 -34.46
CA ASP A 321 13.17 -1.12 -35.77
C ASP A 321 13.69 -2.39 -36.45
N THR A 322 15.02 -2.61 -36.44
CA THR A 322 15.64 -3.82 -37.00
C THR A 322 15.16 -5.08 -36.29
N TRP A 323 15.07 -5.06 -34.96
CA TRP A 323 14.53 -6.17 -34.17
C TRP A 323 13.05 -6.45 -34.51
N SER A 324 12.24 -5.39 -34.61
CA SER A 324 10.81 -5.51 -34.90
C SER A 324 10.56 -6.13 -36.27
N ASP A 325 11.38 -5.74 -37.26
CA ASP A 325 11.33 -6.25 -38.63
C ASP A 325 11.82 -7.71 -38.70
N GLU A 326 12.95 -8.05 -38.06
CA GLU A 326 13.50 -9.42 -38.06
C GLU A 326 12.65 -10.43 -37.30
N ARG A 327 12.01 -10.03 -36.20
CA ARG A 327 11.09 -10.89 -35.43
C ARG A 327 9.66 -10.88 -35.98
N HIS A 328 9.40 -10.11 -37.05
CA HIS A 328 8.09 -9.97 -37.68
C HIS A 328 6.95 -9.68 -36.67
N ILE A 329 7.22 -8.79 -35.71
CA ILE A 329 6.32 -8.53 -34.57
C ILE A 329 4.91 -8.13 -35.02
N ASP A 330 4.81 -7.28 -36.05
CA ASP A 330 3.53 -6.82 -36.58
C ASP A 330 2.69 -7.96 -37.15
N ARG A 331 3.31 -8.93 -37.83
CA ARG A 331 2.63 -10.13 -38.33
C ARG A 331 2.17 -11.02 -37.18
N LYS A 332 3.05 -11.27 -36.20
CA LYS A 332 2.71 -12.06 -35.01
C LYS A 332 1.56 -11.43 -34.22
N LEU A 333 1.50 -10.11 -34.14
CA LEU A 333 0.37 -9.41 -33.52
C LEU A 333 -0.94 -9.59 -34.29
N MET A 334 -0.90 -9.59 -35.63
CA MET A 334 -2.08 -9.89 -36.43
C MET A 334 -2.57 -11.33 -36.19
N ASP A 335 -1.65 -12.29 -36.21
CA ASP A 335 -1.95 -13.70 -35.97
C ASP A 335 -2.58 -13.90 -34.58
N VAL A 336 -1.95 -13.34 -33.55
CA VAL A 336 -2.42 -13.36 -32.16
C VAL A 336 -3.81 -12.74 -31.99
N LYS A 337 -4.07 -11.58 -32.62
CA LYS A 337 -5.37 -10.90 -32.53
C LYS A 337 -6.48 -11.63 -33.29
N SER A 338 -6.13 -12.31 -34.39
CA SER A 338 -7.07 -13.06 -35.21
C SER A 338 -7.42 -14.44 -34.65
N TYR A 339 -6.70 -14.89 -33.62
CA TYR A 339 -6.90 -16.21 -33.03
C TYR A 339 -8.27 -16.33 -32.37
N ALA A 340 -9.05 -17.31 -32.81
CA ALA A 340 -10.47 -17.42 -32.48
C ALA A 340 -10.76 -18.01 -31.09
N PHE A 341 -9.77 -18.62 -30.42
CA PHE A 341 -9.95 -19.36 -29.16
C PHE A 341 -11.12 -20.35 -29.25
N THR A 342 -11.11 -21.19 -30.29
CA THR A 342 -12.25 -22.04 -30.66
C THR A 342 -12.64 -22.98 -29.53
N PHE A 343 -11.69 -23.52 -28.76
CA PHE A 343 -12.02 -24.41 -27.64
C PHE A 343 -12.73 -23.65 -26.53
N LEU A 344 -12.25 -22.45 -26.15
CA LEU A 344 -12.95 -21.62 -25.17
C LEU A 344 -14.32 -21.18 -25.69
N VAL A 345 -14.44 -20.72 -26.93
CA VAL A 345 -15.74 -20.25 -27.47
C VAL A 345 -16.74 -21.39 -27.60
N GLN A 346 -16.33 -22.55 -28.11
CA GLN A 346 -17.18 -23.74 -28.17
C GLN A 346 -17.53 -24.23 -26.78
N SER A 347 -16.59 -24.15 -25.83
CA SER A 347 -16.89 -24.47 -24.45
C SER A 347 -17.87 -23.47 -23.85
N PHE A 348 -18.01 -22.22 -24.26
CA PHE A 348 -19.03 -21.32 -23.72
C PHE A 348 -20.43 -21.43 -24.37
N LEU A 349 -20.58 -22.11 -25.51
CA LEU A 349 -21.88 -22.28 -26.20
C LEU A 349 -22.68 -23.48 -25.66
N PRO A 350 -23.99 -23.39 -25.37
CA PRO A 350 -24.77 -24.52 -24.87
C PRO A 350 -24.67 -25.74 -25.79
N GLN A 351 -24.31 -26.90 -25.23
CA GLN A 351 -24.22 -28.15 -25.97
C GLN A 351 -25.65 -28.59 -26.33
N GLN A 352 -26.15 -28.16 -27.50
CA GLN A 352 -27.41 -28.67 -28.03
C GLN A 352 -27.24 -30.18 -28.23
N ARG A 353 -27.96 -30.98 -27.44
CA ARG A 353 -28.09 -32.42 -27.65
C ARG A 353 -28.50 -32.64 -29.10
N ALA A 354 -27.63 -33.24 -29.89
CA ALA A 354 -27.94 -33.72 -31.23
C ALA A 354 -28.92 -34.90 -31.13
N ALA A 355 -30.21 -34.59 -30.93
CA ALA A 355 -31.32 -35.48 -31.18
C ALA A 355 -31.95 -35.06 -32.52
N GLY A 356 -31.28 -35.42 -33.61
CA GLY A 356 -31.75 -35.15 -34.96
C GLY A 356 -31.06 -36.10 -35.93
N THR A 357 -31.84 -37.01 -36.51
CA THR A 357 -31.48 -37.90 -37.62
C THR A 357 -30.60 -37.20 -38.68
N PRO A 358 -29.55 -37.85 -39.20
CA PRO A 358 -28.63 -37.22 -40.13
C PRO A 358 -29.34 -36.97 -41.46
N ARG A 359 -29.53 -35.71 -41.83
CA ARG A 359 -29.87 -35.34 -43.21
C ARG A 359 -28.58 -35.12 -43.97
N SER A 360 -28.30 -36.03 -44.88
CA SER A 360 -27.34 -35.92 -45.96
C SER A 360 -27.67 -34.71 -46.84
N ASN A 361 -26.72 -33.79 -46.97
CA ASN A 361 -26.31 -33.08 -48.20
C ASN A 361 -25.69 -31.70 -47.87
N SER A 362 -24.39 -31.71 -47.58
CA SER A 362 -23.41 -30.68 -47.95
C SER A 362 -22.00 -31.24 -47.70
N PRO A 363 -20.99 -30.84 -48.49
CA PRO A 363 -19.88 -31.72 -48.83
C PRO A 363 -18.99 -31.98 -47.62
N ALA A 364 -18.93 -33.25 -47.23
CA ALA A 364 -18.05 -33.76 -46.20
C ALA A 364 -16.62 -33.83 -46.73
N PHE A 365 -15.69 -33.19 -46.03
CA PHE A 365 -14.32 -33.69 -45.92
C PHE A 365 -14.35 -34.79 -44.85
N ARG A 366 -14.42 -36.05 -45.29
CA ARG A 366 -14.30 -37.20 -44.41
C ARG A 366 -13.52 -38.28 -45.13
N ASP A 367 -12.26 -38.43 -44.77
CA ASP A 367 -11.71 -39.77 -44.57
C ASP A 367 -10.53 -39.76 -43.57
N GLY A 368 -10.65 -40.57 -42.52
CA GLY A 368 -9.68 -41.66 -42.37
C GLY A 368 -8.41 -41.51 -41.54
N THR A 369 -8.11 -40.39 -40.87
CA THR A 369 -7.02 -40.35 -39.87
C THR A 369 -7.37 -39.47 -38.68
N GLN A 370 -7.33 -40.04 -37.48
CA GLN A 370 -7.13 -39.28 -36.25
C GLN A 370 -5.74 -38.65 -36.33
N VAL A 371 -5.65 -37.52 -37.03
CA VAL A 371 -4.56 -36.56 -36.81
C VAL A 371 -5.04 -35.73 -35.63
N PRO A 372 -4.28 -35.64 -34.52
CA PRO A 372 -4.59 -34.66 -33.47
C PRO A 372 -4.67 -33.28 -34.11
N ALA A 373 -5.36 -32.33 -33.51
CA ALA A 373 -5.43 -30.94 -33.95
C ALA A 373 -4.07 -30.21 -33.81
N GLU A 374 -2.99 -30.82 -34.30
CA GLU A 374 -1.65 -30.27 -34.44
C GLU A 374 -1.61 -29.47 -35.74
N ASP A 375 -2.05 -28.22 -35.67
CA ASP A 375 -1.33 -27.03 -36.17
C ASP A 375 -2.19 -25.78 -35.98
N GLU A 376 -2.49 -25.43 -34.72
CA GLU A 376 -3.15 -24.15 -34.40
C GLU A 376 -2.15 -22.99 -34.47
N GLY A 377 -1.72 -22.66 -35.70
CA GLY A 377 -1.27 -21.38 -36.28
C GLY A 377 -0.20 -20.51 -35.61
N VAL A 378 -0.01 -20.58 -34.29
CA VAL A 378 0.84 -19.66 -33.52
C VAL A 378 1.67 -20.46 -32.51
N ASP A 379 2.98 -20.51 -32.72
CA ASP A 379 3.90 -21.19 -31.80
C ASP A 379 4.02 -20.44 -30.46
N MET A 380 3.57 -21.09 -29.40
CA MET A 380 3.65 -20.58 -28.03
C MET A 380 5.08 -20.37 -27.55
N LYS A 381 6.03 -21.20 -28.00
CA LYS A 381 7.44 -21.10 -27.59
C LYS A 381 8.10 -19.89 -28.21
N GLU A 382 7.76 -19.58 -29.45
CA GLU A 382 8.25 -18.40 -30.14
C GLU A 382 7.74 -17.11 -29.48
N ILE A 383 6.44 -17.05 -29.15
CA ILE A 383 5.87 -15.91 -28.41
C ILE A 383 6.53 -15.76 -27.04
N ASP A 384 6.73 -16.85 -26.30
CA ASP A 384 7.43 -16.81 -25.01
C ASP A 384 8.87 -16.29 -25.15
N GLY A 385 9.59 -16.72 -26.19
CA GLY A 385 10.92 -16.21 -26.53
C GLY A 385 10.92 -14.70 -26.79
N ILE A 386 9.95 -14.21 -27.58
CA ILE A 386 9.77 -12.77 -27.85
C ILE A 386 9.44 -12.01 -26.57
N LEU A 387 8.51 -12.53 -25.73
CA LEU A 387 8.13 -11.89 -24.46
C LEU A 387 9.34 -11.79 -23.51
N ASN A 388 10.19 -12.81 -23.46
CA ASN A 388 11.41 -12.77 -22.65
C ASN A 388 12.42 -11.75 -23.17
N GLU A 389 12.65 -11.68 -24.50
CA GLU A 389 13.54 -10.69 -25.11
C GLU A 389 13.03 -9.26 -24.84
N VAL A 390 11.73 -9.02 -25.01
CA VAL A 390 11.06 -7.73 -24.74
C VAL A 390 11.12 -7.36 -23.26
N ALA A 391 10.90 -8.31 -22.36
CA ALA A 391 10.96 -8.05 -20.92
C ALA A 391 12.36 -7.56 -20.50
N VAL A 392 13.42 -8.17 -21.04
CA VAL A 392 14.80 -7.70 -20.80
C VAL A 392 15.02 -6.30 -21.38
N MET A 393 14.58 -6.04 -22.61
CA MET A 393 14.72 -4.70 -23.22
C MET A 393 13.99 -3.61 -22.42
N LEU A 394 12.77 -3.90 -21.95
CA LEU A 394 11.96 -2.99 -21.12
C LEU A 394 12.62 -2.74 -19.75
N GLY A 395 13.15 -3.78 -19.11
CA GLY A 395 13.89 -3.67 -17.85
C GLY A 395 15.16 -2.84 -17.99
N ARG A 396 15.93 -3.04 -19.08
CA ARG A 396 17.14 -2.26 -19.37
C ARG A 396 16.83 -0.79 -19.66
N TRP A 397 15.75 -0.51 -20.37
CA TRP A 397 15.25 0.85 -20.58
C TRP A 397 14.89 1.53 -19.26
N SER A 398 14.16 0.83 -18.37
CA SER A 398 13.81 1.37 -17.04
C SER A 398 15.05 1.70 -16.20
N LEU A 399 16.04 0.80 -16.17
CA LEU A 399 17.32 1.03 -15.50
C LEU A 399 18.09 2.24 -16.05
N TYR A 400 18.10 2.40 -17.38
CA TYR A 400 18.72 3.54 -18.05
C TYR A 400 18.02 4.87 -17.69
N CYS A 401 16.69 4.92 -17.77
CA CYS A 401 15.91 6.09 -17.38
C CYS A 401 16.13 6.46 -15.91
N ARG A 402 16.20 5.46 -15.02
CA ARG A 402 16.51 5.67 -13.60
C ARG A 402 17.90 6.28 -13.40
N PHE A 403 18.92 5.70 -14.02
CA PHE A 403 20.29 6.19 -13.94
C PHE A 403 20.40 7.66 -14.40
N LEU A 404 19.79 8.00 -15.54
CA LEU A 404 19.81 9.38 -16.02
C LEU A 404 19.03 10.34 -15.13
N THR A 405 17.89 9.90 -14.60
CA THR A 405 17.08 10.71 -13.67
C THR A 405 17.85 11.00 -12.38
N GLU A 406 18.57 10.01 -11.83
CA GLU A 406 19.43 10.19 -10.66
C GLU A 406 20.54 11.22 -10.92
N LYS A 407 21.25 11.11 -12.05
CA LYS A 407 22.32 12.05 -12.43
C LYS A 407 21.82 13.45 -12.74
N CYS A 408 20.60 13.59 -13.23
CA CYS A 408 19.99 14.91 -13.46
C CYS A 408 19.45 15.52 -12.16
N ASN A 409 18.97 14.72 -11.21
CA ASN A 409 18.36 15.21 -9.98
C ASN A 409 19.37 15.53 -8.87
N SER A 410 20.51 14.83 -8.80
CA SER A 410 21.60 15.12 -7.86
C SER A 410 22.23 16.53 -8.04
N THR A 411 21.81 17.27 -9.08
CA THR A 411 22.28 18.63 -9.38
C THR A 411 21.27 19.73 -9.05
N THR A 412 20.08 19.39 -8.51
CA THR A 412 18.99 20.34 -8.19
C THR A 412 18.68 20.44 -6.68
N GLU A 413 19.57 19.97 -5.81
CA GLU A 413 19.33 19.87 -4.35
C GLU A 413 19.18 21.22 -3.60
N GLU A 414 19.43 22.37 -4.22
CA GLU A 414 19.26 23.67 -3.54
C GLU A 414 17.81 24.20 -3.55
N ALA A 415 16.83 23.55 -4.20
CA ALA A 415 15.51 24.18 -4.42
C ALA A 415 14.23 23.34 -4.20
N ALA A 416 14.26 22.03 -3.92
CA ALA A 416 13.02 21.30 -3.68
C ALA A 416 13.21 20.14 -2.69
N GLY A 417 12.35 20.10 -1.67
CA GLY A 417 12.26 18.99 -0.72
C GLY A 417 11.93 17.65 -1.38
N GLU A 418 11.90 16.61 -0.57
CA GLU A 418 11.85 15.16 -0.87
C GLU A 418 10.73 14.67 -1.84
N GLU A 419 9.92 15.54 -2.45
CA GLU A 419 8.67 15.17 -3.16
C GLU A 419 8.72 15.12 -4.70
N GLN A 420 9.84 15.40 -5.39
CA GLN A 420 9.85 15.29 -6.86
C GLN A 420 11.17 14.75 -7.45
N GLN A 421 11.42 13.45 -7.29
CA GLN A 421 12.15 12.70 -8.32
C GLN A 421 11.25 12.51 -9.55
N ARG A 422 11.01 13.57 -10.33
CA ARG A 422 10.29 13.45 -11.60
C ARG A 422 11.25 13.07 -12.73
N LEU A 423 10.76 12.27 -13.67
CA LEU A 423 11.49 11.96 -14.89
C LEU A 423 11.76 13.28 -15.65
N PRO A 424 12.99 13.54 -16.11
CA PRO A 424 13.28 14.71 -16.94
C PRO A 424 12.41 14.75 -18.20
N LYS A 425 11.86 15.93 -18.54
CA LYS A 425 10.95 16.10 -19.70
C LYS A 425 11.53 15.61 -21.03
N PHE A 426 12.84 15.77 -21.23
CA PHE A 426 13.50 15.31 -22.46
C PHE A 426 13.52 13.77 -22.59
N LEU A 427 13.40 13.02 -21.48
CA LEU A 427 13.21 11.57 -21.51
C LEU A 427 11.76 11.18 -21.76
N GLU A 428 10.79 11.97 -21.27
CA GLU A 428 9.37 11.74 -21.54
C GLU A 428 9.02 12.02 -23.01
N GLU A 429 9.59 13.08 -23.59
CA GLU A 429 9.32 13.51 -24.97
C GLU A 429 10.19 12.81 -26.02
N SER A 430 11.18 12.02 -25.57
CA SER A 430 12.12 11.28 -26.41
C SER A 430 11.41 10.41 -27.45
N SER A 431 12.00 10.37 -28.65
CA SER A 431 11.52 9.50 -29.72
C SER A 431 11.74 8.02 -29.40
N LEU A 432 12.80 7.69 -28.65
CA LEU A 432 13.04 6.33 -28.16
C LEU A 432 11.99 5.92 -27.14
N ALA A 433 11.63 6.81 -26.22
CA ALA A 433 10.59 6.53 -25.23
C ALA A 433 9.25 6.16 -25.90
N ARG A 434 8.87 6.92 -26.94
CA ARG A 434 7.72 6.60 -27.79
C ARG A 434 7.88 5.25 -28.49
N LYS A 435 9.02 4.99 -29.13
CA LYS A 435 9.28 3.70 -29.79
C LYS A 435 9.25 2.52 -28.82
N VAL A 436 9.79 2.67 -27.61
CA VAL A 436 9.72 1.64 -26.56
C VAL A 436 8.27 1.37 -26.15
N SER A 437 7.44 2.41 -26.02
CA SER A 437 6.01 2.23 -25.74
C SER A 437 5.27 1.51 -26.88
N ASP A 438 5.51 1.93 -28.12
CA ASP A 438 4.78 1.46 -29.30
C ASP A 438 5.25 0.09 -29.80
N ARG A 439 6.56 -0.17 -29.81
CA ARG A 439 7.18 -1.39 -30.37
C ARG A 439 7.49 -2.46 -29.32
N LEU A 440 7.59 -2.10 -28.03
CA LEU A 440 7.87 -3.07 -26.96
C LEU A 440 6.67 -3.23 -26.02
N ALA A 441 6.24 -2.17 -25.33
CA ALA A 441 5.22 -2.28 -24.28
C ALA A 441 3.83 -2.69 -24.83
N THR A 442 3.38 -2.08 -25.93
CA THR A 442 2.08 -2.40 -26.54
C THR A 442 2.03 -3.83 -27.09
N PRO A 443 3.03 -4.31 -27.85
CA PRO A 443 3.10 -5.70 -28.28
C PRO A 443 3.21 -6.67 -27.10
N PHE A 444 4.03 -6.35 -26.08
CA PHE A 444 4.16 -7.16 -24.87
C PHE A 444 2.79 -7.37 -24.19
N ASN A 445 2.04 -6.30 -23.93
CA ASN A 445 0.71 -6.40 -23.29
C ASN A 445 -0.26 -7.28 -24.12
N THR A 446 -0.27 -7.11 -25.44
CA THR A 446 -1.14 -7.86 -26.34
C THR A 446 -0.75 -9.35 -26.39
N MET A 447 0.54 -9.63 -26.58
CA MET A 447 1.07 -10.98 -26.66
C MET A 447 0.97 -11.71 -25.32
N THR A 448 1.21 -11.04 -24.19
CA THR A 448 1.02 -11.60 -22.84
C THR A 448 -0.43 -11.98 -22.58
N THR A 449 -1.38 -11.14 -23.00
CA THR A 449 -2.82 -11.46 -22.90
C THR A 449 -3.16 -12.74 -23.66
N PHE A 450 -2.68 -12.84 -24.90
CA PHE A 450 -2.87 -14.03 -25.71
C PHE A 450 -2.17 -15.25 -25.11
N PHE A 451 -0.91 -15.09 -24.69
CA PHE A 451 -0.10 -16.16 -24.13
C PHE A 451 -0.78 -16.80 -22.93
N LEU A 452 -1.26 -15.96 -22.00
CA LEU A 452 -2.01 -16.41 -20.85
C LEU A 452 -3.29 -17.14 -21.25
N ARG A 453 -4.10 -16.52 -22.10
CA ARG A 453 -5.41 -17.07 -22.51
C ARG A 453 -5.27 -18.40 -23.25
N ARG A 454 -4.28 -18.51 -24.12
CA ARG A 454 -3.95 -19.71 -24.87
C ARG A 454 -3.35 -20.79 -23.99
N SER A 455 -2.57 -20.41 -22.97
CA SER A 455 -2.05 -21.36 -21.97
C SER A 455 -3.17 -21.95 -21.13
N VAL A 456 -4.15 -21.13 -20.71
CA VAL A 456 -5.36 -21.61 -20.02
C VAL A 456 -6.17 -22.55 -20.92
N GLU A 457 -6.36 -22.20 -22.19
CA GLU A 457 -7.03 -23.06 -23.17
C GLU A 457 -6.34 -24.43 -23.30
N LYS A 458 -5.01 -24.44 -23.49
CA LYS A 458 -4.24 -25.68 -23.59
C LYS A 458 -4.26 -26.51 -22.30
N ALA A 459 -4.16 -25.86 -21.13
CA ALA A 459 -4.25 -26.54 -19.85
C ALA A 459 -5.58 -27.28 -19.70
N PHE A 460 -6.69 -26.69 -20.16
CA PHE A 460 -7.99 -27.37 -20.14
C PHE A 460 -8.15 -28.44 -21.24
N GLN A 461 -7.45 -28.32 -22.37
CA GLN A 461 -7.44 -29.36 -23.41
C GLN A 461 -6.69 -30.63 -22.96
N LEU A 462 -5.65 -30.45 -22.13
CA LEU A 462 -4.80 -31.52 -21.58
C LEU A 462 -5.15 -31.84 -20.11
N ASP A 463 -6.34 -31.45 -19.66
CA ASP A 463 -6.78 -31.59 -18.27
C ASP A 463 -6.99 -33.06 -17.89
N GLU A 464 -6.29 -33.52 -16.86
CA GLU A 464 -6.37 -34.87 -16.33
C GLU A 464 -6.98 -34.86 -14.92
N GLN A 465 -7.97 -35.73 -14.70
CA GLN A 465 -8.58 -35.91 -13.38
C GLN A 465 -7.77 -36.91 -12.53
N PRO A 466 -7.70 -36.70 -11.20
CA PRO A 466 -7.03 -37.62 -10.30
C PRO A 466 -7.70 -39.01 -10.35
N SER A 467 -6.90 -40.04 -10.63
CA SER A 467 -7.40 -41.41 -10.77
C SER A 467 -7.49 -42.12 -9.42
N GLY A 468 -8.38 -43.11 -9.31
CA GLY A 468 -8.47 -43.96 -8.11
C GLY A 468 -9.18 -43.35 -6.90
N LEU A 469 -9.92 -42.26 -7.10
CA LEU A 469 -10.86 -41.72 -6.10
C LEU A 469 -12.13 -42.59 -6.03
N THR A 470 -12.69 -42.72 -4.82
CA THR A 470 -13.93 -43.46 -4.56
C THR A 470 -14.65 -42.91 -3.33
N LEU A 471 -15.98 -42.96 -3.35
CA LEU A 471 -16.84 -42.66 -2.20
C LEU A 471 -17.12 -43.89 -1.33
N GLN A 472 -16.51 -45.03 -1.64
CA GLN A 472 -16.64 -46.23 -0.80
C GLN A 472 -15.71 -46.13 0.41
N ALA A 473 -16.28 -46.08 1.61
CA ALA A 473 -15.53 -45.94 2.85
C ALA A 473 -14.46 -47.05 3.02
N ASN A 474 -14.78 -48.27 2.59
CA ASN A 474 -13.95 -49.47 2.81
C ASN A 474 -12.76 -49.59 1.86
N LYS A 475 -12.58 -48.66 0.91
CA LYS A 475 -11.49 -48.70 -0.07
C LYS A 475 -10.54 -47.51 0.14
N PRO A 476 -9.20 -47.74 0.22
CA PRO A 476 -8.24 -46.66 0.36
C PRO A 476 -8.20 -45.80 -0.91
N LEU A 477 -7.94 -44.50 -0.74
CA LEU A 477 -7.69 -43.60 -1.87
C LEU A 477 -6.29 -43.88 -2.39
N LYS A 478 -6.13 -43.95 -3.71
CA LYS A 478 -4.81 -44.15 -4.35
C LYS A 478 -4.08 -42.84 -4.66
N ALA A 479 -4.79 -41.71 -4.62
CA ALA A 479 -4.25 -40.39 -4.86
C ALA A 479 -3.96 -39.69 -3.53
N ASP A 480 -2.86 -38.95 -3.47
CA ASP A 480 -2.53 -38.11 -2.32
C ASP A 480 -3.29 -36.76 -2.41
N PRO A 481 -3.67 -36.16 -1.27
CA PRO A 481 -4.27 -34.83 -1.23
C PRO A 481 -3.21 -33.73 -1.48
N PRO A 482 -3.58 -32.57 -2.06
CA PRO A 482 -4.93 -32.16 -2.47
C PRO A 482 -5.37 -32.82 -3.79
N HIS A 483 -6.63 -33.26 -3.86
CA HIS A 483 -7.17 -33.88 -5.07
C HIS A 483 -7.72 -32.82 -6.03
N ILE A 484 -6.85 -32.31 -6.90
CA ILE A 484 -7.12 -31.32 -7.94
C ILE A 484 -6.85 -31.89 -9.33
N THR A 485 -7.27 -31.18 -10.38
CA THR A 485 -6.91 -31.53 -11.76
C THR A 485 -5.58 -30.88 -12.19
N SER A 486 -4.88 -31.49 -13.14
CA SER A 486 -3.58 -31.01 -13.63
C SER A 486 -3.63 -29.58 -14.17
N ALA A 487 -4.77 -29.16 -14.75
CA ALA A 487 -4.92 -27.81 -15.29
C ALA A 487 -4.72 -26.69 -14.25
N VAL A 488 -5.01 -26.95 -12.96
CA VAL A 488 -4.85 -25.92 -11.90
C VAL A 488 -3.37 -25.58 -11.72
N ASP A 489 -2.52 -26.60 -11.60
CA ASP A 489 -1.08 -26.41 -11.40
C ASP A 489 -0.43 -25.71 -12.59
N ASP A 490 -0.77 -26.14 -13.81
CA ASP A 490 -0.28 -25.54 -15.05
C ASP A 490 -0.68 -24.07 -15.17
N ILE A 491 -1.95 -23.74 -14.92
CA ILE A 491 -2.45 -22.36 -15.01
C ILE A 491 -1.76 -21.48 -13.96
N MET A 492 -1.65 -21.94 -12.71
CA MET A 492 -1.03 -21.15 -11.64
C MET A 492 0.47 -20.98 -11.84
N TYR A 493 1.16 -21.99 -12.38
CA TYR A 493 2.55 -21.85 -12.82
C TYR A 493 2.70 -20.76 -13.88
N ILE A 494 1.83 -20.74 -14.89
CA ILE A 494 1.84 -19.71 -15.94
C ILE A 494 1.52 -18.32 -15.37
N VAL A 495 0.57 -18.20 -14.42
CA VAL A 495 0.29 -16.93 -13.74
C VAL A 495 1.52 -16.41 -13.01
N ASN A 496 2.19 -17.26 -12.23
CA ASN A 496 3.43 -16.88 -11.55
C ASN A 496 4.50 -16.43 -12.53
N LYS A 497 4.71 -17.18 -13.62
CA LYS A 497 5.68 -16.83 -14.67
C LYS A 497 5.38 -15.48 -15.32
N VAL A 498 4.14 -15.24 -15.76
CA VAL A 498 3.73 -13.98 -16.39
C VAL A 498 3.87 -12.81 -15.42
N LEU A 499 3.54 -13.03 -14.14
CA LEU A 499 3.68 -12.01 -13.11
C LEU A 499 5.16 -11.64 -12.87
N GLN A 500 6.03 -12.65 -12.71
CA GLN A 500 7.48 -12.47 -12.57
C GLN A 500 8.06 -11.72 -13.78
N GLN A 501 7.71 -12.15 -14.99
CA GLN A 501 8.17 -11.53 -16.22
C GLN A 501 7.71 -10.07 -16.33
N SER A 502 6.47 -9.77 -15.92
CA SER A 502 5.93 -8.41 -15.94
C SER A 502 6.61 -7.50 -14.91
N LEU A 503 6.88 -8.01 -13.70
CA LEU A 503 7.60 -7.27 -12.67
C LEU A 503 9.07 -7.03 -13.05
N ALA A 504 9.71 -7.98 -13.72
CA ALA A 504 11.08 -7.85 -14.21
C ALA A 504 11.25 -6.74 -15.27
N THR A 505 10.16 -6.28 -15.90
CA THR A 505 10.21 -5.11 -16.80
C THR A 505 10.47 -3.81 -16.05
N SER A 506 10.26 -3.75 -14.72
CA SER A 506 10.36 -2.54 -13.90
C SER A 506 9.59 -1.35 -14.48
N GLN A 507 8.47 -1.60 -15.16
CA GLN A 507 7.62 -0.55 -15.75
C GLN A 507 6.21 -0.56 -15.15
N LEU A 508 5.81 0.57 -14.58
CA LEU A 508 4.49 0.73 -13.96
C LEU A 508 3.37 0.51 -14.99
N SER A 509 3.49 1.06 -16.20
CA SER A 509 2.46 0.95 -17.25
C SER A 509 2.18 -0.49 -17.66
N VAL A 510 3.20 -1.34 -17.75
CA VAL A 510 3.09 -2.76 -18.08
C VAL A 510 2.38 -3.52 -16.96
N VAL A 511 2.80 -3.33 -15.71
CA VAL A 511 2.19 -3.99 -14.55
C VAL A 511 0.72 -3.61 -14.39
N MET A 512 0.40 -2.31 -14.55
CA MET A 512 -0.98 -1.81 -14.48
C MET A 512 -1.87 -2.31 -15.62
N ASN A 513 -1.31 -2.85 -16.71
CA ASN A 513 -2.06 -3.46 -17.80
C ASN A 513 -2.19 -4.99 -17.63
N VAL A 514 -1.07 -5.67 -17.34
CA VAL A 514 -1.01 -7.12 -17.27
C VAL A 514 -1.74 -7.68 -16.04
N VAL A 515 -1.60 -7.07 -14.86
CA VAL A 515 -2.21 -7.60 -13.63
C VAL A 515 -3.74 -7.58 -13.67
N PRO A 516 -4.41 -6.49 -14.08
CA PRO A 516 -5.86 -6.52 -14.31
C PRO A 516 -6.27 -7.52 -15.40
N THR A 517 -5.43 -7.72 -16.42
CA THR A 517 -5.67 -8.70 -17.47
C THR A 517 -5.60 -10.13 -16.95
N LEU A 518 -4.63 -10.45 -16.06
CA LEU A 518 -4.58 -11.73 -15.33
C LEU A 518 -5.88 -11.96 -14.57
N SER A 519 -6.35 -10.97 -13.80
CA SER A 519 -7.63 -11.06 -13.06
C SER A 519 -8.82 -11.31 -13.99
N ARG A 520 -8.85 -10.64 -15.14
CA ARG A 520 -9.92 -10.79 -16.14
C ARG A 520 -9.92 -12.19 -16.75
N VAL A 521 -8.77 -12.70 -17.19
CA VAL A 521 -8.64 -14.02 -17.84
C VAL A 521 -8.90 -15.15 -16.84
N LEU A 522 -8.38 -15.06 -15.61
CA LEU A 522 -8.72 -16.00 -14.55
C LEU A 522 -10.23 -15.99 -14.23
N GLY A 523 -10.86 -14.81 -14.25
CA GLY A 523 -12.29 -14.68 -14.05
C GLY A 523 -13.15 -15.24 -15.19
N SER A 524 -12.84 -14.90 -16.44
CA SER A 524 -13.66 -15.30 -17.58
C SER A 524 -13.38 -16.72 -18.04
N ASP A 525 -12.11 -17.12 -18.07
CA ASP A 525 -11.69 -18.35 -18.74
C ASP A 525 -11.48 -19.47 -17.71
N PHE A 526 -10.74 -19.24 -16.61
CA PHE A 526 -10.55 -20.28 -15.57
C PHE A 526 -11.81 -20.52 -14.73
N ILE A 527 -12.33 -19.50 -14.05
CA ILE A 527 -13.55 -19.61 -13.23
C ILE A 527 -14.75 -19.93 -14.12
N GLY A 528 -14.89 -19.27 -15.27
CA GLY A 528 -15.98 -19.52 -16.21
C GLY A 528 -16.00 -20.96 -16.75
N MET A 529 -14.84 -21.52 -17.13
CA MET A 529 -14.76 -22.92 -17.57
C MET A 529 -15.08 -23.90 -16.43
N THR A 530 -14.58 -23.62 -15.22
CA THR A 530 -14.87 -24.45 -14.03
C THR A 530 -16.35 -24.42 -13.68
N GLN A 531 -16.97 -23.24 -13.65
CA GLN A 531 -18.42 -23.07 -13.45
C GLN A 531 -19.23 -23.86 -14.48
N ARG A 532 -18.78 -23.86 -15.72
CA ARG A 532 -19.45 -24.61 -16.77
C ARG A 532 -19.32 -26.12 -16.58
N LYS A 533 -18.11 -26.63 -16.34
CA LYS A 533 -17.90 -28.06 -16.04
C LYS A 533 -18.79 -28.49 -14.86
N MET A 534 -18.92 -27.65 -13.83
CA MET A 534 -19.82 -27.90 -12.69
C MET A 534 -21.31 -27.94 -13.08
N ARG A 535 -21.77 -27.06 -13.98
CA ARG A 535 -23.19 -26.96 -14.36
C ARG A 535 -23.62 -27.96 -15.43
N ASP A 536 -22.79 -28.18 -16.44
CA ASP A 536 -23.18 -28.86 -17.67
C ASP A 536 -22.64 -30.31 -17.75
N GLU A 537 -21.46 -30.58 -17.18
CA GLU A 537 -20.79 -31.88 -17.27
C GLU A 537 -20.92 -32.71 -15.98
N CYS A 538 -20.61 -32.10 -14.84
CA CYS A 538 -20.49 -32.80 -13.55
C CYS A 538 -21.64 -32.50 -12.56
N TYR A 539 -22.73 -31.89 -13.01
CA TYR A 539 -23.83 -31.53 -12.11
C TYR A 539 -24.44 -32.81 -11.48
N PRO A 540 -24.45 -32.96 -10.15
CA PRO A 540 -24.83 -34.20 -9.48
C PRO A 540 -26.36 -34.39 -9.51
N LYS A 541 -26.87 -34.87 -10.64
CA LYS A 541 -28.28 -35.19 -10.84
C LYS A 541 -28.53 -36.70 -10.74
N ALA A 542 -29.59 -37.07 -10.03
CA ALA A 542 -30.05 -38.46 -9.97
C ALA A 542 -30.56 -38.94 -11.33
N THR A 543 -30.12 -40.13 -11.75
CA THR A 543 -30.56 -40.77 -13.01
C THR A 543 -32.02 -41.22 -12.97
N VAL A 544 -32.53 -41.52 -11.78
CA VAL A 544 -33.93 -41.92 -11.51
C VAL A 544 -34.55 -40.93 -10.52
N GLN A 545 -35.83 -40.59 -10.67
CA GLN A 545 -36.52 -39.72 -9.70
C GLN A 545 -36.44 -40.35 -8.30
N GLY A 546 -35.77 -39.66 -7.37
CA GLY A 546 -35.54 -40.14 -6.00
C GLY A 546 -34.31 -41.04 -5.79
N GLY A 547 -33.52 -41.33 -6.83
CA GLY A 547 -32.27 -42.09 -6.74
C GLY A 547 -31.05 -41.23 -6.34
N GLN A 548 -29.88 -41.87 -6.18
CA GLN A 548 -28.62 -41.18 -5.94
C GLN A 548 -27.93 -40.78 -7.25
N PRO A 549 -27.20 -39.64 -7.26
CA PRO A 549 -26.34 -39.30 -8.39
C PRO A 549 -25.21 -40.33 -8.55
N PRO A 550 -24.73 -40.61 -9.78
CA PRO A 550 -23.60 -41.51 -10.00
C PRO A 550 -22.34 -41.08 -9.23
N GLU A 551 -21.65 -42.04 -8.61
CA GLU A 551 -20.46 -41.82 -7.78
C GLU A 551 -19.39 -40.98 -8.51
N GLN A 552 -19.06 -41.34 -9.75
CA GLN A 552 -18.04 -40.65 -10.54
C GLN A 552 -18.38 -39.18 -10.79
N ILE A 553 -19.67 -38.85 -11.01
CA ILE A 553 -20.11 -37.46 -11.22
C ILE A 553 -19.93 -36.65 -9.94
N VAL A 554 -20.27 -37.23 -8.79
CA VAL A 554 -20.08 -36.58 -7.49
C VAL A 554 -18.59 -36.34 -7.23
N ILE A 555 -17.73 -37.35 -7.46
CA ILE A 555 -16.28 -37.22 -7.28
C ILE A 555 -15.71 -36.10 -8.17
N SER A 556 -16.03 -36.10 -9.47
CA SER A 556 -15.56 -35.03 -10.36
C SER A 556 -16.04 -33.65 -9.90
N PHE A 557 -17.28 -33.53 -9.39
CA PHE A 557 -17.77 -32.26 -8.85
C PHE A 557 -17.03 -31.82 -7.58
N LEU A 558 -16.71 -32.75 -6.67
CA LEU A 558 -15.91 -32.47 -5.47
C LEU A 558 -14.49 -32.03 -5.82
N VAL A 559 -13.86 -32.65 -6.83
CA VAL A 559 -12.55 -32.24 -7.34
C VAL A 559 -12.59 -30.82 -7.91
N LEU A 560 -13.66 -30.43 -8.62
CA LEU A 560 -13.81 -29.04 -9.10
C LEU A 560 -13.96 -28.02 -7.96
N ILE A 561 -14.60 -28.40 -6.83
CA ILE A 561 -14.62 -27.57 -5.62
C ILE A 561 -13.20 -27.40 -5.05
N ASN A 562 -12.41 -28.48 -5.01
CA ASN A 562 -11.02 -28.41 -4.57
C ASN A 562 -10.18 -27.53 -5.49
N ASN A 563 -10.37 -27.63 -6.82
CA ASN A 563 -9.67 -26.80 -7.80
C ASN A 563 -9.86 -25.30 -7.49
N LEU A 564 -11.09 -24.90 -7.17
CA LEU A 564 -11.41 -23.53 -6.79
C LEU A 564 -10.73 -23.11 -5.49
N ASP A 565 -10.83 -23.94 -4.45
CA ASP A 565 -10.29 -23.62 -3.12
C ASP A 565 -8.75 -23.54 -3.14
N VAL A 566 -8.08 -24.51 -3.74
CA VAL A 566 -6.62 -24.54 -3.87
C VAL A 566 -6.11 -23.40 -4.77
N ALA A 567 -6.84 -23.05 -5.83
CA ALA A 567 -6.51 -21.91 -6.68
C ALA A 567 -6.41 -20.58 -5.90
N VAL A 568 -7.28 -20.36 -4.91
CA VAL A 568 -7.23 -19.16 -4.05
C VAL A 568 -5.93 -19.13 -3.25
N ASP A 569 -5.54 -20.26 -2.67
CA ASP A 569 -4.29 -20.37 -1.91
C ASP A 569 -3.06 -20.18 -2.80
N TYR A 570 -3.07 -20.72 -4.02
CA TYR A 570 -1.99 -20.50 -4.98
C TYR A 570 -1.85 -19.03 -5.37
N ILE A 571 -2.93 -18.34 -5.72
CA ILE A 571 -2.87 -16.89 -6.03
C ILE A 571 -2.39 -16.08 -4.83
N ARG A 572 -2.87 -16.40 -3.61
CA ARG A 572 -2.43 -15.73 -2.39
C ARG A 572 -0.92 -15.89 -2.18
N ARG A 573 -0.39 -17.12 -2.30
CA ARG A 573 1.04 -17.42 -2.17
C ARG A 573 1.88 -16.74 -3.24
N ILE A 574 1.44 -16.77 -4.50
CA ILE A 574 2.15 -16.11 -5.63
C ILE A 574 2.27 -14.60 -5.36
N VAL A 575 1.20 -13.94 -4.94
CA VAL A 575 1.22 -12.50 -4.66
C VAL A 575 2.04 -12.18 -3.40
N GLN A 576 1.90 -12.98 -2.34
CA GLN A 576 2.70 -12.82 -1.10
C GLN A 576 4.21 -12.94 -1.38
N THR A 577 4.62 -13.89 -2.21
CA THR A 577 6.02 -14.06 -2.64
C THR A 577 6.64 -12.77 -3.22
N HIS A 578 5.82 -11.93 -3.86
CA HIS A 578 6.27 -10.68 -4.46
C HIS A 578 6.02 -9.43 -3.60
N THR A 579 5.18 -9.52 -2.58
CA THR A 579 4.74 -8.36 -1.78
C THR A 579 5.34 -8.34 -0.39
N GLU A 580 5.66 -9.51 0.18
CA GLU A 580 6.24 -9.60 1.52
C GLU A 580 7.73 -9.23 1.52
N PRO A 581 8.21 -8.52 2.56
CA PRO A 581 9.63 -8.28 2.77
C PRO A 581 10.31 -9.62 3.10
N SER A 582 10.88 -10.29 2.11
CA SER A 582 11.90 -11.29 2.40
C SER A 582 13.12 -10.61 3.05
N SER A 583 13.97 -11.40 3.72
CA SER A 583 15.13 -10.90 4.50
C SER A 583 16.15 -10.08 3.67
N GLU A 584 15.97 -9.99 2.35
CA GLU A 584 16.68 -9.13 1.42
C GLU A 584 15.74 -7.99 1.01
N ALA A 585 15.94 -6.80 1.59
CA ALA A 585 15.32 -5.51 1.23
C ALA A 585 14.22 -5.54 0.15
N ASN A 586 12.94 -5.42 0.57
CA ASN A 586 11.75 -5.19 -0.26
C ASN A 586 11.97 -5.32 -1.79
N ALA A 587 11.78 -6.51 -2.36
CA ALA A 587 11.98 -6.76 -3.79
C ALA A 587 11.24 -5.76 -4.71
N LEU A 588 10.11 -5.21 -4.28
CA LEU A 588 9.39 -4.17 -5.03
C LEU A 588 10.07 -2.80 -5.00
N HIS A 589 10.72 -2.42 -3.89
CA HIS A 589 11.43 -1.14 -3.79
C HIS A 589 12.74 -1.13 -4.60
N SER A 590 13.36 -2.29 -4.82
CA SER A 590 14.53 -2.39 -5.70
C SER A 590 14.17 -2.24 -7.18
N LEU A 591 12.99 -2.76 -7.57
CA LEU A 591 12.43 -2.66 -8.92
C LEU A 591 11.78 -1.29 -9.20
N PHE A 592 11.15 -0.69 -8.18
CA PHE A 592 10.44 0.60 -8.26
C PHE A 592 10.96 1.53 -7.16
N PRO A 593 11.98 2.37 -7.44
CA PRO A 593 12.62 3.25 -6.45
C PRO A 593 11.66 4.29 -5.86
N LEU A 594 10.70 4.76 -6.66
CA LEU A 594 9.70 5.71 -6.17
C LEU A 594 8.70 4.98 -5.27
N ALA A 595 8.63 5.41 -4.01
CA ALA A 595 7.70 4.84 -3.03
C ALA A 595 6.23 4.86 -3.51
N SER A 596 5.82 5.90 -4.26
CA SER A 596 4.48 5.97 -4.84
C SER A 596 4.23 4.89 -5.91
N GLU A 597 5.23 4.53 -6.70
CA GLU A 597 5.09 3.51 -7.76
C GLU A 597 5.04 2.11 -7.15
N ALA A 598 5.94 1.83 -6.21
CA ALA A 598 5.94 0.57 -5.45
C ALA A 598 4.60 0.36 -4.71
N ALA A 599 4.03 1.40 -4.12
CA ALA A 599 2.72 1.36 -3.47
C ALA A 599 1.58 1.04 -4.45
N LYS A 600 1.56 1.67 -5.63
CA LYS A 600 0.56 1.40 -6.68
C LYS A 600 0.66 -0.04 -7.20
N VAL A 601 1.87 -0.56 -7.40
CA VAL A 601 2.09 -1.95 -7.81
C VAL A 601 1.58 -2.90 -6.74
N SER A 602 1.98 -2.70 -5.47
CA SER A 602 1.53 -3.52 -4.34
C SER A 602 0.00 -3.53 -4.22
N GLN A 603 -0.65 -2.36 -4.29
CA GLN A 603 -2.11 -2.24 -4.27
C GLN A 603 -2.78 -3.01 -5.43
N THR A 604 -2.19 -2.98 -6.62
CA THR A 604 -2.73 -3.68 -7.80
C THR A 604 -2.60 -5.20 -7.65
N LEU A 605 -1.50 -5.69 -7.08
CA LEU A 605 -1.33 -7.12 -6.77
C LEU A 605 -2.32 -7.58 -5.70
N GLN A 606 -2.54 -6.80 -4.64
CA GLN A 606 -3.54 -7.11 -3.62
C GLN A 606 -4.97 -7.08 -4.18
N SER A 607 -5.24 -6.17 -5.13
CA SER A 607 -6.52 -6.12 -5.84
C SER A 607 -6.75 -7.36 -6.71
N LEU A 608 -5.71 -7.96 -7.29
CA LEU A 608 -5.82 -9.23 -8.02
C LEU A 608 -6.29 -10.35 -7.09
N THR A 609 -5.65 -10.51 -5.93
CA THR A 609 -5.99 -11.55 -4.94
C THR A 609 -7.42 -11.40 -4.45
N SER A 610 -7.80 -10.20 -3.98
CA SER A 610 -9.14 -9.95 -3.43
C SER A 610 -10.26 -10.11 -4.46
N SER A 611 -10.06 -9.62 -5.69
CA SER A 611 -11.02 -9.78 -6.80
C SER A 611 -11.21 -11.24 -7.20
N PHE A 612 -10.10 -12.00 -7.29
CA PHE A 612 -10.16 -13.42 -7.62
C PHE A 612 -10.83 -14.23 -6.51
N GLU A 613 -10.43 -14.02 -5.26
CA GLU A 613 -10.97 -14.70 -4.09
C GLU A 613 -12.48 -14.47 -3.94
N ALA A 614 -12.98 -13.24 -4.15
CA ALA A 614 -14.41 -12.96 -4.09
C ALA A 614 -15.21 -13.78 -5.11
N LYS A 615 -14.78 -13.79 -6.38
CA LYS A 615 -15.47 -14.54 -7.46
C LYS A 615 -15.43 -16.04 -7.25
N VAL A 616 -14.30 -16.57 -6.77
CA VAL A 616 -14.19 -17.99 -6.45
C VAL A 616 -15.08 -18.36 -5.27
N ASN A 617 -15.13 -17.52 -4.22
CA ASN A 617 -15.97 -17.78 -3.05
C ASN A 617 -17.46 -17.83 -3.40
N ASP A 618 -17.93 -17.01 -4.33
CA ASP A 618 -19.32 -17.05 -4.83
C ASP A 618 -19.62 -18.42 -5.48
N LEU A 619 -18.78 -18.83 -6.43
CA LEU A 619 -18.96 -20.12 -7.13
C LEU A 619 -18.78 -21.32 -6.19
N LEU A 620 -17.85 -21.24 -5.24
CA LEU A 620 -17.61 -22.28 -4.26
C LEU A 620 -18.81 -22.44 -3.32
N SER A 621 -19.43 -21.32 -2.91
CA SER A 621 -20.66 -21.36 -2.09
C SER A 621 -21.83 -21.98 -2.85
N ASP A 622 -22.00 -21.64 -4.13
CA ASP A 622 -22.98 -22.28 -5.01
C ASP A 622 -22.72 -23.79 -5.18
N GLY A 623 -21.45 -24.17 -5.41
CA GLY A 623 -21.02 -25.56 -5.50
C GLY A 623 -21.34 -26.36 -4.25
N ILE A 624 -21.00 -25.83 -3.07
CA ILE A 624 -21.33 -26.44 -1.77
C ILE A 624 -22.83 -26.64 -1.63
N GLN A 625 -23.62 -25.64 -2.03
CA GLN A 625 -25.07 -25.71 -1.93
C GLN A 625 -25.66 -26.76 -2.90
N VAL A 626 -25.05 -26.96 -4.07
CA VAL A 626 -25.41 -28.04 -5.00
C VAL A 626 -25.12 -29.42 -4.40
N VAL A 627 -23.94 -29.62 -3.80
CA VAL A 627 -23.59 -30.88 -3.10
C VAL A 627 -24.56 -31.14 -1.96
N PHE A 628 -24.79 -30.13 -1.11
CA PHE A 628 -25.72 -30.24 0.00
C PHE A 628 -27.12 -30.66 -0.45
N ASN A 629 -27.72 -29.96 -1.43
CA ASN A 629 -29.09 -30.23 -1.84
C ASN A 629 -29.27 -31.57 -2.56
N ASN A 630 -28.33 -31.96 -3.42
CA ASN A 630 -28.50 -33.14 -4.28
C ASN A 630 -27.91 -34.43 -3.68
N VAL A 631 -26.91 -34.33 -2.81
CA VAL A 631 -26.19 -35.50 -2.24
C VAL A 631 -26.58 -35.73 -0.78
N ILE A 632 -26.58 -34.68 0.05
CA ILE A 632 -26.66 -34.82 1.52
C ILE A 632 -28.10 -34.69 2.03
N LYS A 633 -28.82 -33.63 1.64
CA LYS A 633 -30.08 -33.19 2.25
C LYS A 633 -31.16 -34.27 2.36
N HIS A 634 -31.30 -35.11 1.33
CA HIS A 634 -32.31 -36.17 1.29
C HIS A 634 -32.00 -37.34 2.24
N ARG A 635 -30.75 -37.48 2.70
CA ARG A 635 -30.29 -38.53 3.62
C ARG A 635 -30.44 -38.13 5.09
N LEU A 636 -30.40 -36.84 5.39
CA LEU A 636 -30.43 -36.33 6.76
C LEU A 636 -31.71 -36.68 7.54
N ARG A 637 -32.88 -36.58 6.90
CA ARG A 637 -34.15 -36.91 7.56
C ARG A 637 -34.28 -38.42 7.86
N PRO A 638 -33.99 -39.34 6.91
CA PRO A 638 -33.91 -40.77 7.21
C PRO A 638 -32.92 -41.10 8.33
N ILE A 639 -31.69 -40.56 8.29
CA ILE A 639 -30.67 -40.79 9.32
C ILE A 639 -31.21 -40.40 10.69
N LEU A 640 -31.74 -39.17 10.83
CA LEU A 640 -32.31 -38.71 12.08
C LEU A 640 -33.52 -39.55 12.52
N SER A 641 -34.35 -40.02 11.59
CA SER A 641 -35.49 -40.88 11.93
C SER A 641 -35.07 -42.24 12.46
N ASP A 642 -34.01 -42.82 11.90
CA ASP A 642 -33.51 -44.14 12.27
C ASP A 642 -32.73 -44.11 13.59
N SER A 643 -31.98 -43.02 13.85
CA SER A 643 -31.28 -42.82 15.13
C SER A 643 -32.23 -42.83 16.33
N PHE A 644 -33.43 -42.27 16.17
CA PHE A 644 -34.48 -42.22 17.21
C PHE A 644 -35.54 -43.32 17.08
N ARG A 645 -35.28 -44.35 16.25
CA ARG A 645 -36.22 -45.44 16.03
C ARG A 645 -36.31 -46.34 17.27
N ASP A 646 -37.55 -46.69 17.64
CA ASP A 646 -37.86 -47.56 18.76
C ASP A 646 -37.41 -47.02 20.13
N ILE A 647 -37.40 -45.68 20.28
CA ILE A 647 -37.04 -44.99 21.52
C ILE A 647 -38.28 -44.36 22.14
N GLU A 648 -38.51 -44.69 23.41
CA GLU A 648 -39.60 -44.14 24.21
C GLU A 648 -39.05 -43.24 25.33
N TYR A 649 -39.62 -42.04 25.43
CA TYR A 649 -39.28 -41.03 26.43
C TYR A 649 -40.37 -40.93 27.54
N GLN A 650 -41.13 -42.01 27.76
CA GLN A 650 -42.10 -42.19 28.86
C GLN A 650 -41.81 -43.47 29.67
N PRO A 651 -40.65 -43.60 30.33
CA PRO A 651 -40.41 -44.71 31.26
C PRO A 651 -41.46 -44.74 32.38
N ARG A 652 -41.98 -45.93 32.74
CA ARG A 652 -43.06 -46.09 33.74
C ARG A 652 -42.56 -46.24 35.19
N ASP A 653 -41.31 -46.66 35.39
CA ASP A 653 -40.64 -46.79 36.69
C ASP A 653 -39.14 -46.49 36.55
N ASP A 654 -38.45 -46.12 37.65
CA ASP A 654 -36.97 -46.01 37.73
C ASP A 654 -36.24 -47.34 37.39
N ARG A 655 -36.98 -48.44 37.27
CA ARG A 655 -36.50 -49.82 37.04
C ARG A 655 -37.06 -50.49 35.77
N ASP A 656 -37.70 -49.74 34.88
CA ASP A 656 -38.19 -50.30 33.61
C ASP A 656 -37.00 -50.79 32.75
N PRO A 657 -36.95 -52.07 32.33
CA PRO A 657 -35.76 -52.64 31.73
C PRO A 657 -35.47 -52.04 30.35
N THR A 658 -34.28 -51.47 30.25
CA THR A 658 -33.44 -51.46 29.06
C THR A 658 -33.43 -52.85 28.39
N GLY A 659 -34.08 -52.99 27.24
CA GLY A 659 -33.87 -54.10 26.31
C GLY A 659 -35.05 -55.07 26.17
N THR A 660 -35.28 -55.53 24.93
CA THR A 660 -36.06 -56.73 24.66
C THR A 660 -35.24 -57.67 23.78
N THR A 661 -35.47 -58.96 24.03
CA THR A 661 -34.58 -60.12 23.88
C THR A 661 -34.87 -60.97 22.64
N ALA A 662 -33.81 -61.66 22.20
CA ALA A 662 -33.73 -63.03 21.65
C ALA A 662 -34.06 -63.30 20.16
N TYR A 663 -33.09 -63.83 19.38
CA TYR A 663 -32.88 -65.28 19.16
C TYR A 663 -31.68 -65.54 18.18
N TYR A 664 -30.63 -66.20 18.71
CA TYR A 664 -29.63 -67.12 18.12
C TYR A 664 -28.71 -66.79 16.91
N HIS A 665 -27.42 -67.07 17.18
CA HIS A 665 -26.34 -67.63 16.34
C HIS A 665 -25.63 -66.68 15.36
N ASP A 666 -24.31 -66.69 15.17
CA ASP A 666 -23.10 -67.15 15.89
C ASP A 666 -21.94 -66.65 15.01
N HIS A 667 -20.95 -65.99 15.61
CA HIS A 667 -19.50 -66.12 15.36
C HIS A 667 -18.71 -64.82 15.64
N HIS A 668 -18.15 -64.81 16.85
CA HIS A 668 -16.75 -64.57 17.24
C HIS A 668 -15.86 -63.53 16.51
N ASP A 669 -15.37 -62.57 17.32
CA ASP A 669 -13.97 -62.22 17.69
C ASP A 669 -12.84 -62.47 16.67
N TYR A 670 -11.79 -61.63 16.52
CA TYR A 670 -10.95 -60.96 17.53
C TYR A 670 -10.26 -59.71 16.94
N ASP A 671 -10.05 -58.68 17.76
CA ASP A 671 -8.88 -57.81 17.66
C ASP A 671 -7.70 -58.52 18.38
N ASN A 672 -6.53 -58.64 17.73
CA ASN A 672 -5.37 -57.80 18.08
C ASN A 672 -4.11 -58.10 17.24
N ASP A 673 -3.50 -57.01 16.77
CA ASP A 673 -2.07 -56.67 16.65
C ASP A 673 -1.05 -57.56 15.91
N GLU A 674 -0.45 -56.93 14.89
CA GLU A 674 0.98 -56.80 14.59
C GLU A 674 1.90 -58.04 14.44
N ALA A 675 2.29 -58.25 13.16
CA ALA A 675 3.61 -58.61 12.62
C ALA A 675 4.28 -59.99 12.84
N ASP A 676 4.76 -60.48 11.69
CA ASP A 676 5.86 -61.42 11.39
C ASP A 676 5.69 -62.96 11.45
N HIS A 677 5.50 -63.51 10.24
CA HIS A 677 6.30 -64.55 9.58
C HIS A 677 6.35 -66.01 10.10
N ILE A 678 5.86 -66.91 9.21
CA ILE A 678 6.37 -68.24 8.77
C ILE A 678 5.66 -69.52 9.28
N ALA A 679 5.06 -70.18 8.27
CA ALA A 679 4.92 -71.62 7.97
C ALA A 679 4.10 -72.59 8.86
N ASP A 680 3.21 -73.29 8.15
CA ASP A 680 2.55 -74.56 8.46
C ASP A 680 3.46 -75.61 9.12
N TYR A 681 2.95 -76.36 10.10
CA TYR A 681 2.71 -77.82 10.00
C TYR A 681 2.02 -78.41 11.24
N ASP A 682 0.96 -79.20 10.99
CA ASP A 682 0.33 -80.32 11.73
C ASP A 682 0.41 -80.49 13.27
N GLY A 683 -0.76 -80.83 13.85
CA GLY A 683 -0.85 -82.09 14.61
C GLY A 683 -1.42 -82.05 16.04
N ALA A 684 -2.68 -82.47 16.15
CA ALA A 684 -3.24 -83.41 17.13
C ALA A 684 -2.95 -83.28 18.65
N GLY A 685 -4.02 -83.28 19.46
CA GLY A 685 -3.98 -83.76 20.85
C GLY A 685 -5.03 -83.16 21.78
N GLY A 686 -6.07 -83.93 22.12
CA GLY A 686 -7.03 -83.57 23.17
C GLY A 686 -6.51 -83.83 24.61
N PRO A 687 -7.38 -84.17 25.57
CA PRO A 687 -8.05 -83.21 26.44
C PRO A 687 -7.87 -83.51 27.94
N GLY A 688 -8.18 -82.56 28.83
CA GLY A 688 -8.26 -82.79 30.29
C GLY A 688 -8.67 -81.51 31.04
N THR A 689 -9.94 -81.34 31.41
CA THR A 689 -10.62 -81.76 32.65
C THR A 689 -10.26 -80.98 33.91
N ASN A 690 -11.32 -80.38 34.48
CA ASN A 690 -11.56 -80.06 35.90
C ASN A 690 -10.67 -78.98 36.52
N GLY A 691 -11.17 -77.98 37.25
CA GLY A 691 -12.44 -77.81 37.93
C GLY A 691 -12.14 -76.96 39.17
N GLY A 692 -13.02 -76.02 39.52
CA GLY A 692 -12.83 -75.20 40.73
C GLY A 692 -13.47 -73.81 40.66
N ASP A 693 -14.78 -73.77 40.86
CA ASP A 693 -15.50 -72.65 41.50
C ASP A 693 -14.86 -72.31 42.87
N PRO A 694 -15.18 -71.19 43.57
CA PRO A 694 -16.10 -70.08 43.24
C PRO A 694 -15.59 -68.68 43.69
N SER A 695 -16.46 -67.68 43.55
CA SER A 695 -16.62 -66.47 44.38
C SER A 695 -16.14 -65.11 43.84
N SER A 696 -17.17 -64.32 43.49
CA SER A 696 -17.34 -62.89 43.75
C SER A 696 -16.31 -61.89 43.19
N SER A 697 -16.68 -61.22 42.11
CA SER A 697 -16.85 -59.76 42.14
C SER A 697 -17.63 -59.31 40.90
N SER A 698 -18.83 -58.82 41.15
CA SER A 698 -19.70 -58.13 40.21
C SER A 698 -19.07 -56.78 39.83
N THR A 699 -18.62 -56.65 38.60
CA THR A 699 -18.38 -55.35 37.95
C THR A 699 -19.39 -55.21 36.81
N SER A 700 -20.42 -54.43 37.10
CA SER A 700 -21.52 -54.02 36.22
C SER A 700 -21.00 -53.32 34.97
N SER A 701 -21.32 -53.88 33.80
CA SER A 701 -21.19 -53.27 32.48
C SER A 701 -22.22 -52.13 32.30
N PRO A 702 -21.85 -50.96 31.74
CA PRO A 702 -22.75 -49.82 31.62
C PRO A 702 -23.75 -49.97 30.47
N GLU A 703 -24.97 -49.54 30.76
CA GLU A 703 -26.19 -49.62 29.97
C GLU A 703 -26.12 -48.82 28.64
N ALA A 704 -26.39 -49.46 27.51
CA ALA A 704 -26.05 -48.97 26.16
C ALA A 704 -26.84 -47.72 25.70
N GLU A 705 -26.12 -46.63 25.43
CA GLU A 705 -26.58 -45.43 24.71
C GLU A 705 -26.82 -45.79 23.23
N LEU A 706 -28.08 -45.79 22.74
CA LEU A 706 -28.43 -46.27 21.39
C LEU A 706 -28.47 -45.18 20.29
N VAL A 707 -28.88 -43.95 20.64
CA VAL A 707 -29.06 -42.86 19.65
C VAL A 707 -27.73 -42.44 19.06
N ARG A 708 -26.77 -42.13 19.94
CA ARG A 708 -25.45 -41.63 19.57
C ARG A 708 -24.70 -42.56 18.62
N PRO A 709 -24.51 -43.87 18.89
CA PRO A 709 -23.77 -44.74 17.97
C PRO A 709 -24.51 -44.98 16.64
N ARG A 710 -25.85 -45.09 16.65
CA ARG A 710 -26.64 -45.20 15.41
C ARG A 710 -26.50 -43.97 14.55
N PHE A 711 -26.61 -42.78 15.15
CA PHE A 711 -26.40 -41.52 14.45
C PHE A 711 -24.96 -41.39 13.96
N ALA A 712 -23.96 -41.62 14.82
CA ALA A 712 -22.54 -41.48 14.48
C ALA A 712 -22.13 -42.41 13.33
N ALA A 713 -22.59 -43.66 13.31
CA ALA A 713 -22.31 -44.60 12.23
C ALA A 713 -22.87 -44.10 10.89
N ALA A 714 -24.15 -43.74 10.84
CA ALA A 714 -24.81 -43.27 9.61
C ALA A 714 -24.31 -41.88 9.17
N TRP A 715 -23.95 -41.02 10.11
CA TRP A 715 -23.35 -39.70 9.87
C TRP A 715 -21.94 -39.83 9.27
N SER A 716 -21.13 -40.74 9.82
CA SER A 716 -19.79 -41.05 9.32
C SER A 716 -19.85 -41.69 7.93
N GLU A 717 -20.76 -42.64 7.71
CA GLU A 717 -20.96 -43.27 6.39
C GLU A 717 -21.29 -42.23 5.30
N LEU A 718 -22.08 -41.19 5.64
CA LEU A 718 -22.46 -40.14 4.70
C LEU A 718 -21.32 -39.15 4.43
N LEU A 719 -20.66 -38.65 5.47
CA LEU A 719 -19.74 -37.50 5.36
C LEU A 719 -18.27 -37.88 5.28
N SER A 720 -17.84 -39.01 5.86
CA SER A 720 -16.44 -39.44 5.84
C SER A 720 -15.91 -39.62 4.41
N PRO A 721 -16.63 -40.25 3.46
CA PRO A 721 -16.15 -40.36 2.08
C PRO A 721 -15.98 -39.01 1.38
N ILE A 722 -16.84 -38.03 1.69
CA ILE A 722 -16.75 -36.68 1.13
C ILE A 722 -15.60 -35.91 1.79
N ALA A 723 -15.42 -36.05 3.10
CA ALA A 723 -14.35 -35.42 3.88
C ALA A 723 -12.96 -35.89 3.44
N ARG A 724 -12.83 -37.14 3.00
CA ARG A 724 -11.58 -37.70 2.47
C ARG A 724 -11.18 -37.09 1.12
N ILE A 725 -12.14 -36.57 0.36
CA ILE A 725 -11.89 -36.03 -0.99
C ILE A 725 -11.76 -34.50 -0.95
N LEU A 726 -12.62 -33.81 -0.20
CA LEU A 726 -12.61 -32.34 -0.15
C LEU A 726 -11.41 -31.78 0.63
N THR A 727 -10.97 -30.58 0.25
CA THR A 727 -10.05 -29.79 1.09
C THR A 727 -10.66 -29.51 2.47
N PRO A 728 -9.85 -29.33 3.53
CA PRO A 728 -10.36 -29.08 4.87
C PRO A 728 -11.28 -27.86 4.96
N THR A 729 -10.94 -26.80 4.25
CA THR A 729 -11.66 -25.52 4.14
C THR A 729 -13.00 -25.67 3.40
N ALA A 730 -13.02 -26.37 2.27
CA ALA A 730 -14.27 -26.64 1.55
C ALA A 730 -15.19 -27.58 2.33
N PHE A 731 -14.63 -28.61 2.98
CA PHE A 731 -15.38 -29.52 3.82
C PHE A 731 -15.99 -28.80 5.03
N ASP A 732 -15.26 -27.92 5.69
CA ASP A 732 -15.77 -27.17 6.84
C ASP A 732 -16.95 -26.25 6.48
N ARG A 733 -16.92 -25.65 5.28
CA ARG A 733 -18.07 -24.88 4.74
C ARG A 733 -19.27 -25.79 4.42
N LEU A 734 -19.05 -26.97 3.85
CA LEU A 734 -20.11 -27.95 3.60
C LEU A 734 -20.71 -28.48 4.91
N LEU A 735 -19.87 -28.74 5.92
CA LEU A 735 -20.27 -29.16 7.25
C LEU A 735 -21.14 -28.09 7.91
N ALA A 736 -20.77 -26.80 7.81
CA ALA A 736 -21.56 -25.70 8.35
C ALA A 736 -23.02 -25.69 7.83
N VAL A 737 -23.21 -25.81 6.51
CA VAL A 737 -24.55 -25.87 5.89
C VAL A 737 -25.30 -27.12 6.32
N THR A 738 -24.60 -28.25 6.39
CA THR A 738 -25.15 -29.56 6.73
C THR A 738 -25.62 -29.60 8.19
N VAL A 739 -24.80 -29.11 9.12
CA VAL A 739 -25.10 -29.01 10.55
C VAL A 739 -26.24 -28.03 10.82
N ALA A 740 -26.25 -26.86 10.16
CA ALA A 740 -27.34 -25.90 10.31
C ALA A 740 -28.71 -26.48 9.91
N TYR A 741 -28.76 -27.30 8.85
CA TYR A 741 -29.99 -27.98 8.45
C TYR A 741 -30.34 -29.14 9.39
N LEU A 742 -29.35 -29.91 9.85
CA LEU A 742 -29.56 -30.96 10.85
C LEU A 742 -30.15 -30.39 12.15
N ALA A 743 -29.64 -29.27 12.64
CA ALA A 743 -30.17 -28.57 13.81
C ALA A 743 -31.65 -28.21 13.63
N ARG A 744 -32.06 -27.69 12.46
CA ARG A 744 -33.47 -27.41 12.15
C ARG A 744 -34.34 -28.67 12.10
N LEU A 745 -33.81 -29.80 11.63
CA LEU A 745 -34.54 -31.08 11.64
C LEU A 745 -34.70 -31.61 13.06
N LEU A 746 -33.64 -31.51 13.88
CA LEU A 746 -33.65 -31.91 15.28
C LEU A 746 -34.64 -31.05 16.06
N GLU A 747 -34.60 -29.73 15.91
CA GLU A 747 -35.56 -28.80 16.51
C GLU A 747 -37.01 -29.18 16.17
N LYS A 748 -37.33 -29.38 14.89
CA LYS A 748 -38.66 -29.84 14.46
C LYS A 748 -39.08 -31.15 15.12
N ARG A 749 -38.14 -32.07 15.35
CA ARG A 749 -38.41 -33.33 16.03
C ARG A 749 -38.66 -33.12 17.52
N LEU A 750 -37.89 -32.25 18.18
CA LEU A 750 -38.10 -31.89 19.59
C LEU A 750 -39.50 -31.32 19.80
N TRP A 751 -39.96 -30.42 18.92
CA TRP A 751 -41.33 -29.89 18.97
C TRP A 751 -42.41 -30.97 18.77
N ALA A 752 -42.10 -32.09 18.11
CA ALA A 752 -43.05 -33.18 17.89
C ALA A 752 -43.22 -34.10 19.12
N TYR A 753 -42.35 -33.99 20.13
CA TYR A 753 -42.44 -34.75 21.38
C TYR A 753 -43.40 -34.13 22.42
N HIS A 754 -44.16 -33.09 22.06
CA HIS A 754 -45.17 -32.48 22.92
C HIS A 754 -46.14 -33.52 23.51
N GLY A 755 -46.21 -33.58 24.85
CA GLY A 755 -47.07 -34.52 25.59
C GLY A 755 -46.58 -35.97 25.57
N ARG A 756 -45.37 -36.23 25.08
CA ARG A 756 -44.78 -37.57 24.94
C ARG A 756 -43.50 -37.77 25.77
N VAL A 757 -43.22 -36.87 26.70
CA VAL A 757 -42.01 -36.89 27.54
C VAL A 757 -42.40 -36.66 29.00
N ASN A 758 -41.84 -37.46 29.91
CA ASN A 758 -41.93 -37.26 31.38
C ASN A 758 -40.56 -36.78 31.92
N ALA A 759 -40.49 -36.40 33.21
CA ALA A 759 -39.26 -35.84 33.82
C ALA A 759 -38.03 -36.75 33.65
N LEU A 760 -38.17 -38.06 33.84
CA LEU A 760 -37.13 -39.07 33.62
C LEU A 760 -36.76 -39.24 32.14
N GLY A 761 -37.72 -39.10 31.24
CA GLY A 761 -37.51 -39.11 29.79
C GLY A 761 -36.77 -37.87 29.28
N THR A 762 -36.88 -36.75 30.00
CA THR A 762 -36.17 -35.52 29.65
C THR A 762 -34.66 -35.65 29.80
N THR A 763 -34.17 -36.23 30.89
CA THR A 763 -32.72 -36.44 31.10
C THR A 763 -32.12 -37.38 30.05
N ARG A 764 -32.88 -38.41 29.63
CA ARG A 764 -32.53 -39.27 28.50
C ARG A 764 -32.48 -38.50 27.17
N LEU A 765 -33.49 -37.67 26.91
CA LEU A 765 -33.55 -36.84 25.71
C LEU A 765 -32.38 -35.84 25.65
N GLU A 766 -31.99 -35.28 26.80
CA GLU A 766 -30.84 -34.39 26.93
C GLU A 766 -29.54 -35.09 26.56
N ARG A 767 -29.32 -36.30 27.12
CA ARG A 767 -28.16 -37.13 26.79
C ARG A 767 -28.12 -37.48 25.31
N ASP A 768 -29.25 -37.89 24.72
CA ASP A 768 -29.35 -38.26 23.31
C ASP A 768 -29.09 -37.06 22.38
N VAL A 769 -29.62 -35.87 22.70
CA VAL A 769 -29.38 -34.63 21.95
C VAL A 769 -27.93 -34.18 22.07
N SER A 770 -27.35 -34.20 23.27
CA SER A 770 -25.93 -33.90 23.49
C SER A 770 -25.03 -34.88 22.73
N GLY A 771 -25.40 -36.17 22.73
CA GLY A 771 -24.73 -37.23 21.96
C GLY A 771 -24.74 -36.98 20.45
N ILE A 772 -25.88 -36.54 19.88
CA ILE A 772 -25.98 -36.14 18.47
C ILE A 772 -25.12 -34.92 18.18
N VAL A 773 -25.17 -33.89 19.04
CA VAL A 773 -24.38 -32.66 18.86
C VAL A 773 -22.89 -32.99 18.85
N SER A 774 -22.44 -33.84 19.77
CA SER A 774 -21.04 -34.26 19.86
C SER A 774 -20.63 -35.08 18.63
N ALA A 775 -21.44 -36.06 18.23
CA ALA A 775 -21.18 -36.87 17.03
C ALA A 775 -21.25 -36.07 15.73
N ALA A 776 -22.05 -35.00 15.66
CA ALA A 776 -22.17 -34.15 14.48
C ALA A 776 -20.88 -33.36 14.21
N ILE A 777 -20.16 -33.00 15.28
CA ILE A 777 -18.92 -32.20 15.23
C ILE A 777 -17.69 -33.10 15.07
N ASP A 778 -17.74 -34.34 15.59
CA ASP A 778 -16.66 -35.31 15.62
C ASP A 778 -16.53 -36.16 14.34
N ILE A 779 -16.42 -35.50 13.18
CA ILE A 779 -16.18 -36.15 11.89
C ILE A 779 -14.85 -35.70 11.29
N GLY A 780 -14.11 -36.56 10.59
CA GLY A 780 -13.05 -36.13 9.67
C GLY A 780 -11.67 -35.78 10.26
N GLY A 781 -11.24 -36.48 11.32
CA GLY A 781 -9.84 -36.49 11.79
C GLY A 781 -9.37 -35.26 12.61
N SER A 782 -8.05 -35.15 12.80
CA SER A 782 -7.29 -34.31 13.77
C SER A 782 -7.60 -32.79 13.86
N GLN A 783 -8.55 -32.25 13.10
CA GLN A 783 -8.94 -30.83 13.11
C GLN A 783 -10.26 -30.54 13.88
N SER A 784 -10.64 -31.41 14.82
CA SER A 784 -11.86 -31.30 15.63
C SER A 784 -11.95 -29.97 16.43
N ALA A 785 -10.80 -29.39 16.83
CA ALA A 785 -10.74 -28.17 17.64
C ALA A 785 -11.35 -26.91 16.98
N GLY A 786 -11.30 -26.78 15.65
CA GLY A 786 -11.89 -25.63 14.94
C GLY A 786 -13.41 -25.72 14.73
N ARG A 787 -13.99 -26.91 14.93
CA ARG A 787 -15.37 -27.24 14.57
C ARG A 787 -16.37 -27.06 15.72
N TYR A 788 -15.88 -26.76 16.93
CA TYR A 788 -16.72 -26.34 18.06
C TYR A 788 -17.61 -25.14 17.72
N ARG A 789 -17.18 -24.28 16.78
CA ARG A 789 -18.01 -23.17 16.26
C ARG A 789 -19.36 -23.63 15.71
N HIS A 790 -19.44 -24.85 15.17
CA HIS A 790 -20.69 -25.40 14.63
C HIS A 790 -21.66 -25.86 15.74
N ARG A 791 -21.20 -26.00 16.99
CA ARG A 791 -22.06 -26.32 18.15
C ARG A 791 -23.12 -25.26 18.37
N GLU A 792 -22.81 -24.00 18.08
CA GLU A 792 -23.74 -22.87 18.21
C GLU A 792 -25.00 -23.06 17.35
N ALA A 793 -24.90 -23.76 16.20
CA ALA A 793 -26.06 -24.06 15.36
C ALA A 793 -27.14 -24.88 16.11
N PHE A 794 -26.76 -25.63 17.14
CA PHE A 794 -27.66 -26.41 17.97
C PHE A 794 -28.11 -25.70 19.26
N ALA A 795 -27.72 -24.44 19.49
CA ALA A 795 -28.02 -23.73 20.73
C ALA A 795 -29.52 -23.75 21.08
N ARG A 796 -30.40 -23.55 20.09
CA ARG A 796 -31.86 -23.66 20.28
C ARG A 796 -32.29 -25.07 20.68
N CYS A 797 -31.74 -26.12 20.07
CA CYS A 797 -32.05 -27.50 20.44
C CYS A 797 -31.62 -27.83 21.87
N VAL A 798 -30.43 -27.38 22.27
CA VAL A 798 -29.89 -27.56 23.62
C VAL A 798 -30.76 -26.81 24.64
N GLN A 799 -31.12 -25.56 24.36
CA GLN A 799 -32.00 -24.77 25.24
C GLN A 799 -33.42 -25.35 25.36
N ILE A 800 -33.99 -25.91 24.28
CA ILE A 800 -35.29 -26.61 24.35
C ILE A 800 -35.21 -27.76 25.35
N VAL A 801 -34.19 -28.62 25.26
CA VAL A 801 -34.11 -29.78 26.15
C VAL A 801 -33.73 -29.38 27.57
N LEU A 802 -32.86 -28.38 27.74
CA LEU A 802 -32.53 -27.81 29.03
C LEU A 802 -33.80 -27.31 29.75
N LEU A 803 -34.61 -26.47 29.10
CA LEU A 803 -35.88 -25.98 29.65
C LEU A 803 -36.88 -27.08 30.00
N MET A 804 -36.90 -28.18 29.23
CA MET A 804 -37.74 -29.33 29.56
C MET A 804 -37.28 -30.00 30.86
N GLY A 805 -35.98 -29.92 31.19
CA GLY A 805 -35.36 -30.59 32.34
C GLY A 805 -35.22 -29.72 33.58
N MET A 806 -35.44 -28.40 33.47
CA MET A 806 -35.32 -27.46 34.58
C MET A 806 -36.29 -27.76 35.73
N GLU A 807 -35.82 -27.55 36.95
CA GLU A 807 -36.63 -27.62 38.17
C GLU A 807 -37.59 -26.43 38.27
N ASP A 808 -38.66 -26.55 39.06
CA ASP A 808 -39.70 -25.51 39.15
C ASP A 808 -39.15 -24.20 39.76
N ASP A 809 -38.23 -24.29 40.71
CA ASP A 809 -37.58 -23.13 41.35
C ASP A 809 -36.69 -22.35 40.36
N GLU A 810 -35.92 -23.08 39.52
CA GLU A 810 -35.08 -22.49 38.47
C GLU A 810 -35.93 -21.87 37.35
N TRP A 811 -37.07 -22.49 37.02
CA TRP A 811 -38.02 -21.95 36.05
C TRP A 811 -38.67 -20.65 36.55
N GLU A 812 -39.02 -20.55 37.83
CA GLU A 812 -39.52 -19.30 38.43
C GLU A 812 -38.49 -18.17 38.38
N GLU A 813 -37.19 -18.50 38.43
CA GLU A 813 -36.10 -17.53 38.24
C GLU A 813 -35.98 -17.06 36.78
N VAL A 814 -36.12 -17.98 35.81
CA VAL A 814 -36.17 -17.65 34.37
C VAL A 814 -37.36 -16.73 34.04
N VAL A 815 -38.53 -16.98 34.64
CA VAL A 815 -39.75 -16.16 34.45
C VAL A 815 -39.59 -14.76 35.09
N ARG A 816 -38.86 -14.66 36.20
CA ARG A 816 -38.55 -13.38 36.87
C ARG A 816 -37.43 -12.59 36.18
N GLY A 817 -36.75 -13.16 35.20
CA GLY A 817 -35.67 -12.50 34.46
C GLY A 817 -34.34 -12.43 35.23
N GLY A 818 -34.06 -13.42 36.09
CA GLY A 818 -32.76 -13.55 36.78
C GLY A 818 -31.65 -14.12 35.89
N ASP A 819 -30.50 -14.46 36.47
CA ASP A 819 -29.30 -14.94 35.76
C ASP A 819 -29.58 -16.21 34.92
N ALA A 820 -30.52 -17.06 35.37
CA ALA A 820 -30.98 -18.23 34.63
C ALA A 820 -31.67 -17.89 33.29
N ALA A 821 -32.23 -16.68 33.14
CA ALA A 821 -32.86 -16.23 31.91
C ALA A 821 -31.84 -15.92 30.79
N GLU A 822 -30.59 -15.61 31.14
CA GLU A 822 -29.49 -15.41 30.17
C GLU A 822 -29.04 -16.75 29.55
N LEU A 823 -29.16 -17.87 30.27
CA LEU A 823 -28.81 -19.20 29.79
C LEU A 823 -29.77 -19.74 28.70
N VAL A 824 -30.97 -19.15 28.58
CA VAL A 824 -32.04 -19.56 27.65
C VAL A 824 -32.46 -18.45 26.68
N ASP A 825 -31.51 -17.60 26.30
CA ASP A 825 -31.69 -16.40 25.48
C ASP A 825 -32.12 -16.65 24.02
N ARG A 826 -31.92 -17.84 23.44
CA ARG A 826 -32.20 -18.13 22.02
C ARG A 826 -33.66 -18.48 21.73
N LEU A 827 -34.51 -18.59 22.76
CA LEU A 827 -35.95 -18.87 22.66
C LEU A 827 -36.77 -17.67 23.16
N ASN A 828 -37.85 -17.34 22.45
CA ASN A 828 -38.77 -16.26 22.86
C ASN A 828 -39.65 -16.69 24.06
N ALA A 829 -40.21 -15.73 24.81
CA ALA A 829 -41.03 -16.01 26.00
C ALA A 829 -42.19 -17.00 25.74
N GLU A 830 -42.89 -16.87 24.61
CA GLU A 830 -43.95 -17.80 24.20
C GLU A 830 -43.41 -19.20 23.89
N GLU A 831 -42.24 -19.29 23.27
CA GLU A 831 -41.57 -20.57 22.99
C GLU A 831 -41.15 -21.24 24.31
N ARG A 832 -40.59 -20.49 25.26
CA ARG A 832 -40.19 -21.01 26.58
C ARG A 832 -41.36 -21.60 27.35
N LEU A 833 -42.49 -20.89 27.40
CA LEU A 833 -43.74 -21.37 27.99
C LEU A 833 -44.25 -22.64 27.29
N ARG A 834 -44.18 -22.66 25.95
CA ARG A 834 -44.60 -23.83 25.16
C ARG A 834 -43.71 -25.04 25.39
N VAL A 835 -42.40 -24.86 25.57
CA VAL A 835 -41.46 -25.94 25.92
C VAL A 835 -41.81 -26.52 27.29
N ARG A 836 -42.08 -25.68 28.30
CA ARG A 836 -42.47 -26.16 29.64
C ARG A 836 -43.79 -26.94 29.62
N GLY A 837 -44.73 -26.53 28.77
CA GLY A 837 -45.99 -27.23 28.53
C GLY A 837 -45.87 -28.57 27.77
N MET A 838 -44.68 -28.95 27.28
CA MET A 838 -44.47 -30.25 26.63
C MET A 838 -44.43 -31.43 27.59
N LEU A 839 -44.12 -31.19 28.86
CA LEU A 839 -44.05 -32.23 29.88
C LEU A 839 -45.45 -32.73 30.20
N ARG A 840 -45.62 -34.06 30.21
CA ARG A 840 -46.85 -34.65 30.73
C ARG A 840 -46.81 -34.59 32.26
N GLN A 841 -47.75 -33.88 32.87
CA GLN A 841 -47.97 -33.96 34.32
C GLN A 841 -48.35 -35.40 34.67
N ILE A 842 -47.52 -36.04 35.50
CA ILE A 842 -47.88 -37.31 36.13
C ILE A 842 -49.00 -36.96 37.12
N VAL A 843 -50.21 -37.45 36.83
CA VAL A 843 -51.35 -37.41 37.76
C VAL A 843 -51.35 -38.67 38.59
#